data_AF-A0A813L0F1-F1
#
_entry.id   AF-A0A813L0F1-F1
#
_cell.length_a   1.000
_cell.length_b   1.000
_cell.length_c   1.000
_cell.angle_alpha   90.00
_cell.angle_beta   90.00
_cell.angle_gamma   90.00
#
_symmetry.space_group_name_H-M   'P 1'
#
loop_
_entity.id
_entity.type
_entity.pdbx_description
1 polymer ?
#
loop_
_entity_poly.entity_id
_entity_poly.type
_entity_poly.pdbx_seq_one_letter_code
_entity_poly.pdbx_strand_id
1 'polypeptide(L)'
;MFQQQGEANPGGPKTNMLPPRLKNSWDVRFKPRASGKAMKLREIKADFVGALVQLDCLVVRVSQVKPKVEVVTYHCEICGSEVFQTVEGERYTPPKECPSQRCRDNKQSGKLRCNIRTCAFTRYQEMKVQEMSEHVPVGGVPRSINVVMSGDLTRIVLPGDAITLCGVYSPSQLPSHILRQVGGTMQEMYIEAHNITKHKTGYRETAEDEDVLDRRISEARSKGSLYEAASRSIAPEIFGHGDVKKALLLVLIGTFTKTMKDGLKIRGDIHSLLMGDPGVAKSQLLKQVCHIAPRSVYTTGKGTSGVGLTASVVRDSATGEVSLEGGALVLADMGVCCIDEFDKMEEGDRTAIHEVMEQQTVSIAKSGITTTLNCRTTVLAAANPVYGRYNPYKSPVENMDLPAALLSRFDMIFLLLDTVDCDKDKHLALHVCKVHSNYEKKEATNADKEGLTGGHAGGDDEADVLNLGFKPFDHKFMRAYIQKARTFDPLLDDTLMKDIADAYVSMRDDEKREGIEAKKSYTTPRTLLAMTRISQAHARARFSNRVERQDFDEAMRLMKASKESVELSAPAKRGQNPLDLIYETLSQSVLCVICLLLVLLVLLVVYLNFDFILSPTCIVGDHCRPEQAREPGGHRVIIVCFDGLVVIVIVVVVVIVGVVADVVVDAAVVVVDTSRKWRHLPEHCSILFLLLKNWPFFVCCCCCCCCCLLLLL
;
A
#
# COMPACT_ATOMS: atom_id res chain seq x y z
N MET A 1 10.38 25.16 -47.90
CA MET A 1 9.87 26.23 -48.77
C MET A 1 9.66 27.49 -47.94
N PHE A 2 10.57 28.46 -48.09
CA PHE A 2 10.43 29.91 -47.98
C PHE A 2 11.85 30.46 -47.87
N GLN A 3 12.54 30.38 -48.99
CA GLN A 3 13.77 31.10 -49.29
C GLN A 3 13.40 32.05 -50.43
N GLN A 4 13.95 33.27 -50.36
CA GLN A 4 13.80 34.39 -51.31
C GLN A 4 12.57 35.29 -51.12
N GLN A 5 12.83 36.48 -50.58
CA GLN A 5 12.53 37.75 -51.22
C GLN A 5 13.32 38.87 -50.53
N GLY A 6 14.06 39.66 -51.32
CA GLY A 6 14.55 40.98 -50.91
C GLY A 6 16.05 41.18 -50.98
N GLU A 7 16.56 41.44 -52.19
CA GLU A 7 17.86 42.07 -52.41
C GLU A 7 17.97 43.37 -51.59
N ALA A 8 18.98 43.44 -50.73
CA ALA A 8 19.29 44.64 -49.94
C ALA A 8 20.11 45.61 -50.80
N ASN A 9 19.46 46.70 -51.21
CA ASN A 9 20.09 47.87 -51.82
C ASN A 9 21.05 48.54 -50.79
N PRO A 10 22.36 48.74 -51.06
CA PRO A 10 23.34 49.15 -50.04
C PRO A 10 23.51 50.67 -49.93
N GLY A 11 22.42 51.45 -49.83
CA GLY A 11 22.54 52.92 -49.87
C GLY A 11 21.39 53.79 -49.37
N GLY A 12 20.33 53.23 -48.77
CA GLY A 12 19.24 54.02 -48.19
C GLY A 12 19.30 54.07 -46.66
N PRO A 13 18.98 55.20 -46.00
CA PRO A 13 18.87 55.24 -44.56
C PRO A 13 17.73 54.32 -44.13
N LYS A 14 18.04 53.31 -43.32
CA LYS A 14 17.06 52.38 -42.74
C LYS A 14 16.05 53.18 -41.92
N THR A 15 14.93 53.56 -42.53
CA THR A 15 13.75 54.06 -41.81
C THR A 15 13.37 53.02 -40.78
N ASN A 16 13.28 53.43 -39.51
CA ASN A 16 12.87 52.65 -38.32
C ASN A 16 11.91 51.50 -38.66
N MET A 17 12.47 50.35 -39.05
CA MET A 17 11.67 49.16 -39.29
C MET A 17 11.26 48.64 -37.91
N LEU A 18 9.95 48.63 -37.62
CA LEU A 18 9.46 48.03 -36.39
C LEU A 18 9.97 46.59 -36.33
N PRO A 19 10.64 46.18 -35.24
CA PRO A 19 11.10 44.81 -35.09
C PRO A 19 9.92 43.84 -35.22
N PRO A 20 10.12 42.67 -35.85
CA PRO A 20 9.04 41.72 -36.13
C PRO A 20 8.32 41.25 -34.85
N ARG A 21 9.00 41.28 -33.70
CA ARG A 21 8.42 40.98 -32.37
C ARG A 21 7.32 41.94 -31.93
N LEU A 22 7.32 43.20 -32.39
CA LEU A 22 6.21 44.13 -32.11
C LEU A 22 4.99 43.88 -33.02
N LYS A 23 5.19 43.24 -34.18
CA LYS A 23 4.11 42.92 -35.12
C LYS A 23 3.46 41.57 -34.82
N ASN A 24 4.23 40.62 -34.33
CA ASN A 24 3.78 39.25 -34.08
C ASN A 24 3.48 39.06 -32.59
N SER A 25 2.20 38.85 -32.26
CA SER A 25 1.73 38.57 -30.90
C SER A 25 1.71 37.08 -30.53
N TRP A 26 2.34 36.23 -31.34
CA TRP A 26 2.31 34.78 -31.20
C TRP A 26 3.73 34.21 -31.04
N ASP A 27 3.86 33.23 -30.15
CA ASP A 27 5.08 32.47 -29.92
C ASP A 27 5.00 31.11 -30.62
N VAL A 28 6.10 30.68 -31.25
CA VAL A 28 6.23 29.32 -31.81
C VAL A 28 6.92 28.42 -30.81
N ARG A 29 6.38 27.22 -30.63
CA ARG A 29 7.00 26.19 -29.80
C ARG A 29 7.05 24.87 -30.51
N PHE A 30 8.12 24.12 -30.20
CA PHE A 30 8.32 22.80 -30.72
C PHE A 30 7.78 21.76 -29.76
N LYS A 31 6.94 20.87 -30.27
CA LYS A 31 6.49 19.67 -29.57
C LYS A 31 7.20 18.46 -30.18
N PRO A 32 7.89 17.64 -29.38
CA PRO A 32 8.54 16.44 -29.89
C PRO A 32 7.51 15.42 -30.38
N ARG A 33 7.94 14.49 -31.23
CA ARG A 33 7.11 13.35 -31.67
C ARG A 33 6.87 12.40 -30.50
N ALA A 34 5.72 11.74 -30.47
CA ALA A 34 5.32 10.87 -29.35
C ALA A 34 6.21 9.62 -29.17
N SER A 35 6.94 9.20 -30.20
CA SER A 35 7.93 8.09 -30.16
C SER A 35 9.33 8.56 -29.69
N GLY A 36 9.50 9.84 -29.35
CA GLY A 36 10.74 10.33 -28.77
C GLY A 36 10.96 9.76 -27.37
N LYS A 37 11.96 8.88 -27.23
CA LYS A 37 12.38 8.33 -25.93
C LYS A 37 12.94 9.44 -25.05
N ALA A 38 12.45 9.53 -23.82
CA ALA A 38 13.01 10.44 -22.82
C ALA A 38 14.40 9.97 -22.39
N MET A 39 15.38 10.88 -22.42
CA MET A 39 16.74 10.64 -21.96
C MET A 39 16.87 10.95 -20.47
N LYS A 40 17.87 10.34 -19.83
CA LYS A 40 18.19 10.63 -18.43
C LYS A 40 19.06 11.89 -18.36
N LEU A 41 18.88 12.72 -17.32
CA LEU A 41 19.68 13.94 -17.11
C LEU A 41 21.20 13.64 -17.08
N ARG A 42 21.59 12.47 -16.57
CA ARG A 42 22.98 12.02 -16.49
C ARG A 42 23.61 11.68 -17.84
N GLU A 43 22.80 11.27 -18.81
CA GLU A 43 23.26 10.88 -20.15
C GLU A 43 23.55 12.11 -21.02
N ILE A 44 23.15 13.31 -20.59
CA ILE A 44 23.46 14.56 -21.27
C ILE A 44 24.97 14.82 -21.20
N LYS A 45 25.62 14.65 -22.34
CA LYS A 45 27.01 15.02 -22.61
C LYS A 45 27.09 16.35 -23.36
N ALA A 46 28.32 16.85 -23.54
CA ALA A 46 28.60 18.06 -24.31
C ALA A 46 28.12 17.99 -25.78
N ASP A 47 27.98 16.79 -26.35
CA ASP A 47 27.51 16.61 -27.73
C ASP A 47 26.06 17.08 -27.95
N PHE A 48 25.28 17.17 -26.88
CA PHE A 48 23.88 17.60 -26.93
C PHE A 48 23.69 19.12 -26.76
N VAL A 49 24.77 19.89 -26.72
CA VAL A 49 24.67 21.36 -26.64
C VAL A 49 24.10 21.90 -27.95
N GLY A 50 23.02 22.68 -27.84
CA GLY A 50 22.24 23.18 -28.97
C GLY A 50 21.24 22.18 -29.55
N ALA A 51 21.21 20.93 -29.05
CA ALA A 51 20.23 19.94 -29.48
C ALA A 51 18.92 20.05 -28.69
N LEU A 52 17.81 19.66 -29.32
CA LEU A 52 16.52 19.50 -28.66
C LEU A 52 16.52 18.19 -27.88
N VAL A 53 16.51 18.27 -26.55
CA VAL A 53 16.50 17.13 -25.65
C VAL A 53 15.13 16.96 -25.00
N GLN A 54 14.75 15.71 -24.76
CA GLN A 54 13.56 15.33 -23.99
C GLN A 54 14.01 14.60 -22.74
N LEU A 55 13.60 15.09 -21.58
CA LEU A 55 14.10 14.65 -20.27
C LEU A 55 12.94 14.41 -19.31
N ASP A 56 13.04 13.33 -18.54
CA ASP A 56 12.14 13.08 -17.42
C ASP A 56 12.78 13.60 -16.14
N CYS A 57 12.08 14.51 -15.47
CA CYS A 57 12.60 15.18 -14.29
C CYS A 57 11.51 15.53 -13.27
N LEU A 58 11.95 15.68 -12.03
CA LEU A 58 11.14 16.17 -10.92
C LEU A 58 11.41 17.66 -10.72
N VAL A 59 10.36 18.45 -10.54
CA VAL A 59 10.53 19.88 -10.27
C VAL A 59 10.77 20.09 -8.78
N VAL A 60 11.94 20.62 -8.43
CA VAL A 60 12.30 20.89 -7.03
C VAL A 60 11.83 22.28 -6.64
N ARG A 61 12.17 23.28 -7.47
CA ARG A 61 11.94 24.69 -7.17
C ARG A 61 11.38 25.41 -8.39
N VAL A 62 10.45 26.31 -8.15
CA VAL A 62 9.87 27.20 -9.16
C VAL A 62 9.94 28.63 -8.65
N SER A 63 10.49 29.55 -9.44
CA SER A 63 10.52 30.98 -9.12
C SER A 63 9.16 31.63 -9.38
N GLN A 64 8.96 32.84 -8.86
CA GLN A 64 7.83 33.67 -9.28
C GLN A 64 8.02 34.14 -10.73
N VAL A 65 6.91 34.49 -11.40
CA VAL A 65 6.94 34.99 -12.78
C VAL A 65 7.45 36.43 -12.80
N LYS A 66 8.52 36.68 -13.55
CA LYS A 66 9.11 37.99 -13.78
C LYS A 66 8.82 38.45 -15.21
N PRO A 67 8.63 39.76 -15.47
CA PRO A 67 8.56 40.27 -16.83
C PRO A 67 9.97 40.40 -17.42
N LYS A 68 10.25 39.70 -18.53
CA LYS A 68 11.47 39.87 -19.33
C LYS A 68 11.20 40.79 -20.51
N VAL A 69 12.06 41.77 -20.72
CA VAL A 69 11.93 42.70 -21.87
C VAL A 69 12.53 42.04 -23.11
N GLU A 70 11.77 41.99 -24.20
CA GLU A 70 12.29 41.57 -25.52
C GLU A 70 12.60 42.77 -26.42
N VAL A 71 11.74 43.80 -26.39
CA VAL A 71 11.92 45.03 -27.16
C VAL A 71 11.79 46.22 -26.24
N VAL A 72 12.84 47.02 -26.16
CA VAL A 72 12.85 48.30 -25.46
C VAL A 72 12.58 49.41 -26.46
N THR A 73 11.64 50.28 -26.13
CA THR A 73 11.30 51.45 -26.93
C THR A 73 11.77 52.72 -26.21
N TYR A 74 12.60 53.50 -26.88
CA TYR A 74 13.10 54.78 -26.40
C TYR A 74 12.45 55.94 -27.13
N HIS A 75 12.05 56.97 -26.40
CA HIS A 75 11.62 58.24 -26.94
C HIS A 75 12.72 59.29 -26.79
N CYS A 76 12.91 60.06 -27.84
CA CYS A 76 13.84 61.19 -27.90
C CYS A 76 13.13 62.48 -27.50
N GLU A 77 13.65 63.22 -26.51
CA GLU A 77 13.02 64.46 -26.02
C GLU A 77 12.93 65.57 -27.08
N ILE A 78 13.91 65.66 -27.98
CA ILE A 78 14.00 66.74 -28.98
C ILE A 78 13.26 66.37 -30.27
N CYS A 79 13.45 65.13 -30.73
CA CYS A 79 13.04 64.70 -32.05
C CYS A 79 11.71 63.93 -32.07
N GLY A 80 11.22 63.49 -30.91
CA GLY A 80 9.96 62.74 -30.77
C GLY A 80 9.96 61.37 -31.45
N SER A 81 11.08 60.95 -32.06
CA SER A 81 11.17 59.66 -32.75
C SER A 81 11.35 58.53 -31.75
N GLU A 82 10.62 57.43 -31.97
CA GLU A 82 10.79 56.19 -31.23
C GLU A 82 11.95 55.36 -31.81
N VAL A 83 12.83 54.89 -30.93
CA VAL A 83 13.96 54.01 -31.26
C VAL A 83 13.71 52.66 -30.60
N PHE A 84 13.70 51.60 -31.40
CA PHE A 84 13.49 50.24 -30.92
C PHE A 84 14.82 49.51 -30.79
N GLN A 85 15.07 48.89 -29.63
CA GLN A 85 16.22 48.03 -29.39
C GLN A 85 15.72 46.64 -28.98
N THR A 86 16.14 45.60 -29.70
CA THR A 86 15.90 44.20 -29.31
C THR A 86 16.91 43.78 -28.25
N VAL A 87 16.43 43.09 -27.21
CA VAL A 87 17.24 42.59 -26.10
C VAL A 87 17.32 41.08 -26.21
N GLU A 88 18.51 40.57 -26.55
CA GLU A 88 18.76 39.13 -26.67
C GLU A 88 19.35 38.53 -25.38
N GLY A 89 20.14 39.32 -24.63
CA GLY A 89 20.80 38.89 -23.39
C GLY A 89 20.06 39.31 -22.11
N GLU A 90 20.54 38.82 -20.96
CA GLU A 90 20.05 39.24 -19.64
C GLU A 90 20.37 40.71 -19.32
N ARG A 91 21.43 41.23 -19.93
CA ARG A 91 21.86 42.63 -19.80
C ARG A 91 21.87 43.27 -21.16
N TYR A 92 21.34 44.49 -21.22
CA TYR A 92 21.46 45.34 -22.39
C TYR A 92 21.97 46.72 -21.97
N THR A 93 22.71 47.35 -22.87
CA THR A 93 23.17 48.73 -22.70
C THR A 93 22.20 49.65 -23.43
N PRO A 94 21.63 50.66 -22.74
CA PRO A 94 20.75 51.61 -23.40
C PRO A 94 21.56 52.50 -24.35
N PRO A 95 21.06 52.76 -25.57
CA PRO A 95 21.67 53.74 -26.46
C PRO A 95 21.62 55.12 -25.82
N LYS A 96 22.77 55.81 -25.81
CA LYS A 96 22.89 57.18 -25.28
C LYS A 96 22.52 58.24 -26.32
N GLU A 97 22.70 57.93 -27.59
CA GLU A 97 22.50 58.86 -28.70
C GLU A 97 21.38 58.37 -29.61
N CYS A 98 20.58 59.32 -30.10
CA CYS A 98 19.49 59.03 -31.01
C CYS A 98 20.02 58.80 -32.44
N PRO A 99 19.74 57.67 -33.10
CA PRO A 99 20.15 57.40 -34.49
C PRO A 99 19.32 58.16 -35.54
N SER A 100 18.31 58.95 -35.14
CA SER A 100 17.42 59.63 -36.09
C SER A 100 18.15 60.67 -36.94
N GLN A 101 17.83 60.70 -38.24
CA GLN A 101 18.40 61.70 -39.16
C GLN A 101 18.10 63.13 -38.69
N ARG A 102 16.92 63.39 -38.12
CA ARG A 102 16.55 64.71 -37.58
C ARG A 102 17.50 65.21 -36.48
N CYS A 103 17.97 64.34 -35.58
CA CYS A 103 18.96 64.73 -34.57
C CYS A 103 20.37 64.88 -35.15
N ARG A 104 20.72 64.06 -36.14
CA ARG A 104 22.01 64.12 -36.82
C ARG A 104 22.16 65.41 -37.65
N ASP A 105 21.10 65.80 -38.34
CA ASP A 105 21.03 67.02 -39.17
C ASP A 105 21.08 68.27 -38.29
N ASN A 106 20.41 68.24 -37.12
CA ASN A 106 20.39 69.35 -36.17
C ASN A 106 21.65 69.41 -35.26
N LYS A 107 22.62 68.48 -35.37
CA LYS A 107 23.82 68.38 -34.51
C LYS A 107 23.53 68.47 -33.00
N GLN A 108 22.33 68.07 -32.58
CA GLN A 108 21.90 68.07 -31.18
C GLN A 108 21.55 66.64 -30.77
N SER A 109 22.29 66.10 -29.81
CA SER A 109 22.03 64.78 -29.23
C SER A 109 20.92 64.88 -28.18
N GLY A 110 19.70 64.52 -28.58
CA GLY A 110 18.58 64.39 -27.63
C GLY A 110 18.81 63.21 -26.69
N LYS A 111 18.49 63.39 -25.41
CA LYS A 111 18.53 62.30 -24.42
C LYS A 111 17.41 61.30 -24.73
N LEU A 112 17.77 60.02 -24.81
CA LEU A 112 16.82 58.93 -24.96
C LEU A 112 16.27 58.52 -23.59
N ARG A 113 14.94 58.49 -23.46
CA ARG A 113 14.25 57.94 -22.29
C ARG A 113 13.48 56.70 -22.69
N CYS A 114 13.56 55.65 -21.88
CA CYS A 114 12.76 54.45 -22.09
C CYS A 114 11.29 54.75 -21.76
N ASN A 115 10.37 54.31 -22.63
CA ASN A 115 8.93 54.32 -22.33
C ASN A 115 8.46 52.89 -22.06
N ILE A 116 8.14 52.62 -20.80
CA ILE A 116 7.72 51.29 -20.33
C ILE A 116 6.46 50.80 -21.05
N ARG A 117 5.50 51.66 -21.38
CA ARG A 117 4.21 51.23 -21.97
C ARG A 117 4.34 50.70 -23.39
N THR A 118 5.32 51.21 -24.15
CA THR A 118 5.58 50.83 -25.54
C THR A 118 6.59 49.68 -25.66
N CYS A 119 7.14 49.20 -24.54
CA CYS A 119 8.04 48.06 -24.52
C CYS A 119 7.25 46.74 -24.59
N ALA A 120 7.83 45.74 -25.25
CA ALA A 120 7.29 44.39 -25.27
C ALA A 120 7.90 43.58 -24.12
N PHE A 121 7.02 43.05 -23.26
CA PHE A 121 7.40 42.18 -22.14
C PHE A 121 6.84 40.78 -22.35
N THR A 122 7.69 39.78 -22.14
CA THR A 122 7.32 38.37 -22.12
C THR A 122 7.41 37.86 -20.69
N ARG A 123 6.53 36.93 -20.31
CA ARG A 123 6.60 36.27 -19.00
C ARG A 123 7.83 35.37 -18.95
N TYR A 124 8.61 35.47 -17.88
CA TYR A 124 9.82 34.71 -17.65
C TYR A 124 9.73 34.03 -16.28
N GLN A 125 10.12 32.77 -16.23
CA GLN A 125 10.10 31.99 -14.99
C GLN A 125 11.23 30.98 -15.01
N GLU A 126 11.95 30.87 -13.90
CA GLU A 126 13.01 29.90 -13.70
C GLU A 126 12.48 28.74 -12.87
N MET A 127 12.83 27.52 -13.26
CA MET A 127 12.61 26.34 -12.44
C MET A 127 13.88 25.52 -12.35
N LYS A 128 14.07 24.86 -11.20
CA LYS A 128 15.16 23.92 -10.99
C LYS A 128 14.58 22.51 -11.00
N VAL A 129 15.05 21.70 -11.94
CA VAL A 129 14.62 20.31 -12.11
C VAL A 129 15.72 19.36 -11.66
N GLN A 130 15.32 18.18 -11.21
CA GLN A 130 16.18 17.14 -10.67
C GLN A 130 15.93 15.81 -11.38
N GLU A 131 16.95 14.95 -11.41
CA GLU A 131 16.82 13.55 -11.82
C GLU A 131 15.70 12.84 -11.04
N MET A 132 14.94 12.00 -11.74
CA MET A 132 14.05 11.05 -11.08
C MET A 132 14.87 10.06 -10.24
N SER A 133 14.41 9.74 -9.02
CA SER A 133 15.14 8.91 -8.06
C SER A 133 15.59 7.54 -8.61
N GLU A 134 14.82 6.96 -9.54
CA GLU A 134 15.12 5.66 -10.14
C GLU A 134 16.34 5.66 -11.07
N HIS A 135 16.67 6.82 -11.63
CA HIS A 135 17.81 6.99 -12.53
C HIS A 135 19.13 7.25 -11.77
N VAL A 136 19.05 7.45 -10.46
CA VAL A 136 20.21 7.74 -9.62
C VAL A 136 20.86 6.42 -9.20
N PRO A 137 22.13 6.16 -9.57
CA PRO A 137 22.85 5.00 -9.09
C PRO A 137 23.17 5.17 -7.61
N VAL A 138 23.34 4.03 -6.93
CA VAL A 138 23.64 3.97 -5.50
C VAL A 138 24.90 4.79 -5.18
N GLY A 139 24.80 5.71 -4.22
CA GLY A 139 25.88 6.58 -3.78
C GLY A 139 26.09 7.86 -4.58
N GLY A 140 25.34 8.07 -5.68
CA GLY A 140 25.37 9.33 -6.43
C GLY A 140 24.37 10.35 -5.90
N VAL A 141 24.77 11.62 -5.77
CA VAL A 141 23.83 12.71 -5.52
C VAL A 141 23.03 12.98 -6.82
N PRO A 142 21.70 13.14 -6.76
CA PRO A 142 20.89 13.50 -7.92
C PRO A 142 21.32 14.86 -8.50
N ARG A 143 21.58 14.89 -9.81
CA ARG A 143 21.94 16.13 -10.51
C ARG A 143 20.73 17.02 -10.69
N SER A 144 20.96 18.34 -10.67
CA SER A 144 19.93 19.34 -10.93
C SER A 144 20.37 20.30 -12.03
N ILE A 145 19.43 20.72 -12.86
CA ILE A 145 19.64 21.65 -13.97
C ILE A 145 18.61 22.78 -13.88
N ASN A 146 19.03 23.99 -14.25
CA ASN A 146 18.15 25.15 -14.34
C ASN A 146 17.41 25.14 -15.69
N VAL A 147 16.13 25.41 -15.65
CA VAL A 147 15.25 25.45 -16.82
C VAL A 147 14.55 26.78 -16.85
N VAL A 148 14.59 27.42 -18.01
CA VAL A 148 13.96 28.69 -18.28
C VAL A 148 12.66 28.45 -19.05
N MET A 149 11.57 29.02 -18.55
CA MET A 149 10.26 29.00 -19.18
C MET A 149 9.88 30.43 -19.60
N SER A 150 9.42 30.56 -20.85
CA SER A 150 8.97 31.83 -21.42
C SER A 150 7.51 31.75 -21.89
N GLY A 151 6.79 32.86 -21.80
CA GLY A 151 5.42 33.02 -22.31
C GLY A 151 4.38 32.15 -21.58
N ASP A 152 3.49 31.51 -22.34
CA ASP A 152 2.43 30.61 -21.84
C ASP A 152 2.89 29.36 -21.08
N LEU A 153 4.18 28.95 -21.12
CA LEU A 153 4.63 27.82 -20.27
C LEU A 153 4.70 28.20 -18.79
N THR A 154 4.67 29.50 -18.49
CA THR A 154 4.74 29.99 -17.11
C THR A 154 3.50 29.61 -16.31
N ARG A 155 3.67 29.36 -15.01
CA ARG A 155 2.62 28.93 -14.05
C ARG A 155 1.95 27.60 -14.37
N ILE A 156 2.45 26.83 -15.35
CA ILE A 156 1.93 25.49 -15.58
C ILE A 156 2.34 24.59 -14.42
N VAL A 157 3.61 24.58 -14.04
CA VAL A 157 4.24 23.59 -13.13
C VAL A 157 4.22 24.03 -11.66
N LEU A 158 4.04 23.07 -10.75
CA LEU A 158 4.19 23.24 -9.30
C LEU A 158 5.41 22.45 -8.79
N PRO A 159 6.04 22.87 -7.67
CA PRO A 159 7.08 22.07 -7.04
C PRO A 159 6.53 20.69 -6.64
N GLY A 160 7.31 19.63 -6.88
CA GLY A 160 6.94 18.23 -6.64
C GLY A 160 6.32 17.49 -7.84
N ASP A 161 5.94 18.20 -8.90
CA ASP A 161 5.40 17.57 -10.11
C ASP A 161 6.51 16.82 -10.88
N ALA A 162 6.22 15.60 -11.33
CA ALA A 162 7.01 14.94 -12.37
C ALA A 162 6.57 15.42 -13.75
N ILE A 163 7.55 15.88 -14.52
CA ILE A 163 7.34 16.42 -15.86
C ILE A 163 8.30 15.76 -16.84
N THR A 164 7.82 15.54 -18.06
CA THR A 164 8.70 15.39 -19.22
C THR A 164 8.90 16.76 -19.82
N LEU A 165 10.13 17.24 -19.74
CA LEU A 165 10.59 18.51 -20.28
C LEU A 165 11.17 18.27 -21.67
N CYS A 166 10.73 19.04 -22.65
CA CYS A 166 11.39 19.15 -23.94
C CYS A 166 11.93 20.56 -24.11
N GLY A 167 13.22 20.67 -24.40
CA GLY A 167 13.90 21.95 -24.51
C GLY A 167 15.26 21.86 -25.17
N VAL A 168 15.80 23.01 -25.53
CA VAL A 168 17.15 23.11 -26.09
C VAL A 168 18.14 23.29 -24.95
N TYR A 169 19.18 22.46 -24.92
CA TYR A 169 20.24 22.56 -23.92
C TYR A 169 21.28 23.60 -24.35
N SER A 170 21.38 24.72 -23.64
CA SER A 170 22.23 25.85 -24.01
C SER A 170 23.09 26.35 -22.85
N PRO A 171 24.32 26.82 -23.10
CA PRO A 171 25.13 27.49 -22.09
C PRO A 171 24.64 28.91 -21.84
N SER A 172 24.61 29.32 -20.57
CA SER A 172 24.47 30.73 -20.19
C SER A 172 25.83 31.42 -20.24
N GLN A 173 25.84 32.64 -20.78
CA GLN A 173 27.02 33.47 -20.82
C GLN A 173 27.18 34.21 -19.49
N LEU A 174 28.08 33.72 -18.64
CA LEU A 174 28.47 34.42 -17.41
C LEU A 174 29.20 35.74 -17.75
N PRO A 175 29.00 36.81 -16.96
CA PRO A 175 29.69 38.08 -17.17
C PRO A 175 31.21 37.93 -17.10
N SER A 176 31.92 38.67 -17.95
CA SER A 176 33.38 38.69 -18.03
C SER A 176 34.09 39.01 -16.71
N HIS A 177 33.46 39.77 -15.80
CA HIS A 177 33.99 40.02 -14.46
C HIS A 177 34.06 38.77 -13.58
N ILE A 178 33.04 37.91 -13.64
CA ILE A 178 32.98 36.66 -12.88
C ILE A 178 33.92 35.62 -13.52
N LEU A 179 33.96 35.56 -14.86
CA LEU A 179 34.91 34.72 -15.60
C LEU A 179 36.38 35.06 -15.24
N ARG A 180 36.70 36.34 -15.10
CA ARG A 180 38.05 36.80 -14.75
C ARG A 180 38.46 36.45 -13.31
N GLN A 181 37.48 36.36 -12.41
CA GLN A 181 37.70 36.10 -10.99
C GLN A 181 37.79 34.60 -10.68
N VAL A 182 37.06 33.77 -11.43
CA VAL A 182 37.04 32.30 -11.27
C VAL A 182 38.10 31.60 -12.14
N GLY A 183 38.69 32.29 -13.12
CA GLY A 183 39.84 31.79 -13.88
C GLY A 183 39.52 30.53 -14.70
N GLY A 184 38.33 30.44 -15.29
CA GLY A 184 37.90 29.27 -16.07
C GLY A 184 36.96 29.59 -17.23
N THR A 185 36.92 28.69 -18.20
CA THR A 185 35.97 28.67 -19.34
C THR A 185 34.61 28.03 -18.97
N MET A 186 34.37 27.78 -17.67
CA MET A 186 33.17 27.10 -17.21
C MET A 186 31.93 27.99 -17.36
N GLN A 187 30.95 27.48 -18.11
CA GLN A 187 29.66 28.10 -18.33
C GLN A 187 28.59 27.28 -17.60
N GLU A 188 27.63 27.96 -16.98
CA GLU A 188 26.45 27.30 -16.42
C GLU A 188 25.51 26.91 -17.55
N MET A 189 25.07 25.66 -17.55
CA MET A 189 24.16 25.14 -18.57
C MET A 189 22.72 25.28 -18.10
N TYR A 190 21.83 25.69 -19.00
CA TYR A 190 20.40 25.74 -18.76
C TYR A 190 19.63 25.13 -19.92
N ILE A 191 18.37 24.77 -19.67
CA ILE A 191 17.48 24.28 -20.71
C ILE A 191 16.44 25.36 -20.99
N GLU A 192 16.27 25.73 -22.26
CA GLU A 192 15.14 26.55 -22.69
C GLU A 192 13.95 25.65 -22.98
N ALA A 193 12.89 25.76 -22.19
CA ALA A 193 11.71 24.91 -22.31
C ALA A 193 10.87 25.28 -23.54
N HIS A 194 10.60 24.31 -24.41
CA HIS A 194 9.64 24.44 -25.51
C HIS A 194 8.33 23.75 -25.23
N ASN A 195 8.35 22.59 -24.56
CA ASN A 195 7.15 21.88 -24.18
C ASN A 195 7.31 21.19 -22.83
N ILE A 196 6.26 21.25 -22.02
CA ILE A 196 6.20 20.62 -20.71
C ILE A 196 4.93 19.77 -20.66
N THR A 197 5.11 18.46 -20.50
CA THR A 197 3.99 17.54 -20.28
C THR A 197 4.03 17.03 -18.85
N LYS A 198 2.95 17.32 -18.11
CA LYS A 198 2.78 16.82 -16.74
C LYS A 198 2.26 15.39 -16.75
N HIS A 199 2.88 14.52 -15.97
CA HIS A 199 2.36 13.19 -15.70
C HIS A 199 1.52 13.22 -14.41
N LYS A 200 0.20 13.42 -14.54
CA LYS A 200 -0.73 13.41 -13.39
C LYS A 200 -1.28 12.02 -13.04
N THR A 201 -0.97 11.03 -13.86
CA THR A 201 -1.39 9.64 -13.72
C THR A 201 -0.22 8.78 -14.17
N GLY A 202 0.16 7.80 -13.34
CA GLY A 202 1.27 6.86 -13.52
C GLY A 202 2.02 6.94 -14.85
N TYR A 203 3.27 7.41 -14.75
CA TYR A 203 4.36 7.31 -15.70
C TYR A 203 4.05 6.46 -16.95
N ARG A 204 3.56 7.04 -18.06
CA ARG A 204 3.45 6.32 -19.34
C ARG A 204 4.86 6.07 -19.87
N GLU A 205 5.57 5.08 -19.32
CA GLU A 205 6.72 4.49 -19.99
C GLU A 205 6.24 4.00 -21.34
N THR A 206 6.86 4.59 -22.37
CA THR A 206 6.90 4.22 -23.78
C THR A 206 5.90 3.14 -24.20
N ALA A 207 4.90 3.54 -24.99
CA ALA A 207 3.88 2.67 -25.59
C ALA A 207 4.43 1.46 -26.39
N GLU A 208 5.74 1.40 -26.65
CA GLU A 208 6.42 0.31 -27.36
C GLU A 208 6.71 -0.90 -26.45
N ASP A 209 6.86 -0.70 -25.13
CA ASP A 209 7.03 -1.81 -24.17
C ASP A 209 5.68 -2.38 -23.69
N GLU A 210 4.61 -1.56 -23.67
CA GLU A 210 3.27 -1.96 -23.21
C GLU A 210 2.72 -3.15 -24.01
N ASP A 211 2.91 -3.21 -25.33
CA ASP A 211 2.39 -4.32 -26.16
C ASP A 211 3.06 -5.67 -25.84
N VAL A 212 4.35 -5.67 -25.54
CA VAL A 212 5.11 -6.89 -25.17
C VAL A 212 4.78 -7.31 -23.74
N LEU A 213 4.66 -6.33 -22.84
CA LEU A 213 4.26 -6.53 -21.45
C LEU A 213 2.83 -7.06 -21.36
N ASP A 214 1.93 -6.55 -22.18
CA ASP A 214 0.53 -6.95 -22.23
C ASP A 214 0.35 -8.39 -22.68
N ARG A 215 1.14 -8.84 -23.66
CA ARG A 215 1.18 -10.26 -24.05
C ARG A 215 1.62 -11.14 -22.88
N ARG A 216 2.70 -10.77 -22.19
CA ARG A 216 3.18 -11.52 -21.01
C ARG A 216 2.17 -11.53 -19.86
N ILE A 217 1.46 -10.43 -19.62
CA ILE A 217 0.40 -10.35 -18.62
C ILE A 217 -0.77 -11.27 -19.01
N SER A 218 -1.13 -11.32 -20.30
CA SER A 218 -2.20 -12.20 -20.79
C SER A 218 -1.85 -13.69 -20.66
N GLU A 219 -0.59 -14.04 -20.93
CA GLU A 219 -0.07 -15.39 -20.69
C GLU A 219 -0.10 -15.74 -19.20
N ALA A 220 0.34 -14.84 -18.34
CA ALA A 220 0.31 -15.05 -16.89
C ALA A 220 -1.13 -15.18 -16.36
N ARG A 221 -2.09 -14.51 -16.98
CA ARG A 221 -3.52 -14.67 -16.67
C ARG A 221 -4.05 -16.05 -17.01
N SER A 222 -3.64 -16.63 -18.14
CA SER A 222 -4.08 -17.98 -18.57
C SER A 222 -3.68 -19.07 -17.58
N LYS A 223 -2.59 -18.87 -16.83
CA LYS A 223 -2.10 -19.80 -15.80
C LYS A 223 -2.86 -19.71 -14.47
N GLY A 224 -3.82 -18.80 -14.32
CA GLY A 224 -4.78 -18.76 -13.21
C GLY A 224 -4.24 -18.32 -11.84
N SER A 225 -2.92 -18.19 -11.66
CA SER A 225 -2.29 -17.92 -10.36
C SER A 225 -1.54 -16.58 -10.29
N LEU A 226 -1.95 -15.57 -11.06
CA LEU A 226 -1.24 -14.28 -11.17
C LEU A 226 -1.02 -13.60 -9.81
N TYR A 227 -2.02 -13.60 -8.93
CA TYR A 227 -1.93 -12.99 -7.60
C TYR A 227 -0.87 -13.68 -6.72
N GLU A 228 -0.90 -15.01 -6.67
CA GLU A 228 0.06 -15.78 -5.87
C GLU A 228 1.47 -15.71 -6.46
N ALA A 229 1.59 -15.83 -7.78
CA ALA A 229 2.82 -15.67 -8.54
C ALA A 229 3.47 -14.30 -8.31
N ALA A 230 2.68 -13.22 -8.38
CA ALA A 230 3.14 -11.86 -8.13
C ALA A 230 3.59 -11.68 -6.68
N SER A 231 2.83 -12.21 -5.71
CA SER A 231 3.19 -12.10 -4.28
C SER A 231 4.52 -12.80 -3.95
N ARG A 232 4.76 -13.99 -4.52
CA ARG A 232 6.02 -14.73 -4.33
C ARG A 232 7.20 -14.05 -5.05
N SER A 233 6.93 -13.32 -6.13
CA SER A 233 7.95 -12.62 -6.93
C SER A 233 8.44 -11.30 -6.33
N ILE A 234 7.72 -10.68 -5.38
CA ILE A 234 8.18 -9.43 -4.73
C ILE A 234 9.53 -9.62 -4.04
N ALA A 235 9.65 -10.68 -3.25
CA ALA A 235 10.86 -11.00 -2.50
C ALA A 235 11.13 -12.51 -2.60
N PRO A 236 11.80 -12.97 -3.67
CA PRO A 236 12.16 -14.39 -3.80
C PRO A 236 13.26 -14.81 -2.82
N GLU A 237 14.10 -13.86 -2.38
CA GLU A 237 15.20 -14.10 -1.45
C GLU A 237 14.72 -14.48 -0.05
N ILE A 238 13.59 -13.91 0.39
CA ILE A 238 13.05 -14.12 1.74
C ILE A 238 12.10 -15.32 1.72
N PHE A 239 12.36 -16.31 2.57
CA PHE A 239 11.47 -17.45 2.75
C PHE A 239 10.29 -17.10 3.66
N GLY A 240 9.13 -17.73 3.43
CA GLY A 240 7.95 -17.57 4.29
C GLY A 240 7.17 -16.25 4.08
N HIS A 241 6.34 -15.92 5.08
CA HIS A 241 5.49 -14.72 5.14
C HIS A 241 4.66 -14.45 3.88
N GLY A 242 3.95 -15.47 3.38
CA GLY A 242 3.10 -15.33 2.20
C GLY A 242 2.04 -14.22 2.34
N ASP A 243 1.41 -14.12 3.50
CA ASP A 243 0.35 -13.12 3.75
C ASP A 243 0.91 -11.69 3.81
N VAL A 244 2.13 -11.49 4.35
CA VAL A 244 2.80 -10.19 4.36
C VAL A 244 3.13 -9.76 2.93
N LYS A 245 3.65 -10.67 2.10
CA LYS A 245 3.97 -10.36 0.69
C LYS A 245 2.71 -10.04 -0.12
N LYS A 246 1.61 -10.77 0.11
CA LYS A 246 0.29 -10.47 -0.45
C LYS A 246 -0.19 -9.07 -0.05
N ALA A 247 -0.06 -8.72 1.23
CA ALA A 247 -0.42 -7.39 1.70
C ALA A 247 0.46 -6.28 1.09
N LEU A 248 1.78 -6.49 0.99
CA LEU A 248 2.70 -5.55 0.35
C LEU A 248 2.36 -5.34 -1.14
N LEU A 249 1.91 -6.40 -1.85
CA LEU A 249 1.43 -6.26 -3.22
C LEU A 249 0.20 -5.34 -3.31
N LEU A 250 -0.76 -5.49 -2.38
CA LEU A 250 -1.95 -4.64 -2.34
C LEU A 250 -1.60 -3.18 -1.98
N VAL A 251 -0.62 -2.97 -1.09
CA VAL A 251 -0.09 -1.64 -0.76
C VAL A 251 0.55 -0.98 -1.99
N LEU A 252 1.29 -1.74 -2.81
CA LEU A 252 1.90 -1.25 -4.04
C LEU A 252 0.86 -0.84 -5.10
N ILE A 253 -0.25 -1.58 -5.21
CA ILE A 253 -1.33 -1.27 -6.16
C ILE A 253 -2.17 -0.09 -5.64
N GLY A 254 -2.50 -0.07 -4.35
CA GLY A 254 -3.31 0.96 -3.70
C GLY A 254 -4.74 1.03 -4.25
N THR A 255 -5.45 2.13 -3.97
CA THR A 255 -6.76 2.46 -4.55
C THR A 255 -6.85 3.94 -4.92
N PHE A 256 -7.76 4.33 -5.80
CA PHE A 256 -7.93 5.73 -6.19
C PHE A 256 -8.58 6.58 -5.08
N THR A 257 -8.16 7.85 -4.97
CA THR A 257 -8.76 8.83 -4.06
C THR A 257 -10.08 9.35 -4.64
N LYS A 258 -11.22 8.99 -4.05
CA LYS A 258 -12.53 9.43 -4.53
C LYS A 258 -12.78 10.89 -4.13
N THR A 259 -13.01 11.75 -5.12
CA THR A 259 -13.46 13.12 -4.90
C THR A 259 -14.98 13.17 -5.08
N MET A 260 -15.72 13.40 -4.00
CA MET A 260 -17.17 13.62 -4.10
C MET A 260 -17.45 14.98 -4.75
N LYS A 261 -18.66 15.14 -5.28
CA LYS A 261 -19.12 16.42 -5.88
C LYS A 261 -19.11 17.57 -4.86
N ASP A 262 -19.20 17.26 -3.57
CA ASP A 262 -19.18 18.21 -2.45
C ASP A 262 -17.77 18.63 -2.02
N GLY A 263 -16.73 18.24 -2.76
CA GLY A 263 -15.33 18.63 -2.48
C GLY A 263 -14.66 17.83 -1.36
N LEU A 264 -15.39 16.95 -0.65
CA LEU A 264 -14.82 15.98 0.26
C LEU A 264 -13.97 14.96 -0.51
N LYS A 265 -12.72 14.79 -0.08
CA LYS A 265 -11.78 13.81 -0.64
C LYS A 265 -11.69 12.63 0.31
N ILE A 266 -12.06 11.45 -0.18
CA ILE A 266 -11.86 10.19 0.54
C ILE A 266 -10.55 9.58 0.04
N ARG A 267 -9.65 9.33 0.99
CA ARG A 267 -8.38 8.65 0.74
C ARG A 267 -8.61 7.22 0.25
N GLY A 268 -7.90 6.83 -0.80
CA GLY A 268 -7.83 5.46 -1.35
C GLY A 268 -6.55 4.69 -1.03
N ASP A 269 -5.51 5.36 -0.52
CA ASP A 269 -4.22 4.74 -0.22
C ASP A 269 -4.29 3.82 1.00
N ILE A 270 -3.58 2.70 0.94
CA ILE A 270 -3.55 1.67 2.00
C ILE A 270 -2.26 1.85 2.78
N HIS A 271 -2.32 1.95 4.10
CA HIS A 271 -1.11 2.04 4.94
C HIS A 271 -0.88 0.74 5.71
N SER A 272 0.38 0.30 5.75
CA SER A 272 0.76 -0.93 6.45
C SER A 272 1.93 -0.70 7.39
N LEU A 273 1.88 -1.36 8.54
CA LEU A 273 2.91 -1.34 9.57
C LEU A 273 3.39 -2.77 9.84
N LEU A 274 4.68 -3.00 9.68
CA LEU A 274 5.36 -4.26 10.00
C LEU A 274 6.02 -4.14 11.38
N MET A 275 5.60 -4.99 12.30
CA MET A 275 6.10 -5.05 13.67
C MET A 275 6.79 -6.38 13.89
N GLY A 276 7.69 -6.46 14.86
CA GLY A 276 8.30 -7.75 15.19
C GLY A 276 9.70 -7.64 15.77
N ASP A 277 10.31 -8.78 16.00
CA ASP A 277 11.67 -8.87 16.51
C ASP A 277 12.70 -8.46 15.43
N PRO A 278 13.90 -7.99 15.81
CA PRO A 278 15.01 -7.83 14.89
C PRO A 278 15.42 -9.22 14.38
N GLY A 279 15.78 -9.30 13.09
CA GLY A 279 16.18 -10.57 12.45
C GLY A 279 15.16 -11.15 11.47
N VAL A 280 13.88 -10.76 11.56
CA VAL A 280 12.81 -11.26 10.65
C VAL A 280 12.78 -10.58 9.26
N ALA A 281 13.94 -10.09 8.79
CA ALA A 281 14.15 -9.46 7.48
C ALA A 281 13.23 -8.27 7.10
N LYS A 282 12.61 -7.57 8.07
CA LYS A 282 11.70 -6.42 7.85
C LYS A 282 12.30 -5.31 6.98
N SER A 283 13.49 -4.84 7.34
CA SER A 283 14.18 -3.78 6.59
C SER A 283 14.52 -4.21 5.16
N GLN A 284 14.79 -5.51 4.94
CA GLN A 284 15.03 -6.05 3.60
C GLN A 284 13.74 -6.08 2.77
N LEU A 285 12.59 -6.42 3.36
CA LEU A 285 11.28 -6.29 2.70
C LEU A 285 11.01 -4.84 2.29
N LEU A 286 11.26 -3.87 3.17
CA LEU A 286 11.09 -2.43 2.85
C LEU A 286 11.98 -1.99 1.69
N LYS A 287 13.26 -2.37 1.70
CA LYS A 287 14.21 -2.06 0.61
C LYS A 287 13.76 -2.67 -0.71
N GLN A 288 13.29 -3.90 -0.68
CA GLN A 288 12.82 -4.59 -1.88
C GLN A 288 11.55 -3.94 -2.46
N VAL A 289 10.61 -3.53 -1.60
CA VAL A 289 9.44 -2.75 -2.01
C VAL A 289 9.85 -1.40 -2.61
N CYS A 290 10.85 -0.74 -2.03
CA CYS A 290 11.43 0.49 -2.57
C CYS A 290 12.00 0.28 -3.97
N HIS A 291 12.69 -0.84 -4.23
CA HIS A 291 13.21 -1.18 -5.56
C HIS A 291 12.10 -1.51 -6.57
N ILE A 292 10.96 -2.05 -6.15
CA ILE A 292 9.86 -2.41 -7.05
C ILE A 292 8.97 -1.20 -7.34
N ALA A 293 8.64 -0.38 -6.35
CA ALA A 293 7.70 0.72 -6.50
C ALA A 293 8.26 1.86 -7.39
N PRO A 294 7.49 2.36 -8.36
CA PRO A 294 7.84 3.62 -9.01
C PRO A 294 7.62 4.78 -8.03
N ARG A 295 8.56 5.73 -7.98
CA ARG A 295 8.55 6.87 -7.02
C ARG A 295 8.53 6.49 -5.53
N SER A 296 9.43 5.61 -5.13
CA SER A 296 9.65 5.28 -3.72
C SER A 296 10.71 6.16 -3.07
N VAL A 297 10.57 6.40 -1.77
CA VAL A 297 11.62 7.01 -0.95
C VAL A 297 11.83 6.15 0.28
N TYR A 298 13.08 5.76 0.52
CA TYR A 298 13.48 5.05 1.73
C TYR A 298 14.07 6.04 2.74
N THR A 299 13.51 6.04 3.94
CA THR A 299 13.92 6.90 5.04
C THR A 299 14.05 6.10 6.33
N THR A 300 14.89 6.59 7.24
CA THR A 300 15.04 6.04 8.59
C THR A 300 14.44 7.03 9.58
N GLY A 301 13.74 6.55 10.59
CA GLY A 301 13.07 7.39 11.58
C GLY A 301 14.01 8.30 12.37
N LYS A 302 15.28 7.91 12.54
CA LYS A 302 16.33 8.77 13.14
C LYS A 302 17.05 9.65 12.13
N GLY A 303 17.23 9.16 10.90
CA GLY A 303 17.99 9.84 9.86
C GLY A 303 17.24 11.01 9.21
N THR A 304 15.95 11.13 9.49
CA THR A 304 15.06 12.09 8.82
C THR A 304 14.31 12.87 9.89
N SER A 305 14.76 14.09 10.19
CA SER A 305 14.01 14.99 11.07
C SER A 305 12.86 15.65 10.31
N GLY A 306 11.94 16.32 11.00
CA GLY A 306 10.71 16.87 10.44
C GLY A 306 10.91 17.81 9.26
N VAL A 307 12.06 18.48 9.16
CA VAL A 307 12.43 19.28 7.98
C VAL A 307 12.71 18.41 6.76
N GLY A 308 13.38 17.27 6.95
CA GLY A 308 13.67 16.29 5.91
C GLY A 308 12.47 15.43 5.52
N LEU A 309 11.50 15.22 6.44
CA LEU A 309 10.27 14.50 6.14
C LEU A 309 9.21 15.38 5.46
N THR A 310 9.03 16.62 5.91
CA THR A 310 7.97 17.52 5.44
C THR A 310 8.41 18.36 4.24
N ALA A 311 8.59 19.67 4.41
CA ALA A 311 9.25 20.53 3.45
C ALA A 311 9.92 21.68 4.20
N SER A 312 11.03 22.16 3.63
CA SER A 312 11.78 23.27 4.17
C SER A 312 11.53 24.54 3.37
N VAL A 313 11.63 25.67 4.04
CA VAL A 313 11.58 26.99 3.42
C VAL A 313 13.02 27.49 3.32
N VAL A 314 13.57 27.48 2.10
CA VAL A 314 14.95 27.91 1.83
C VAL A 314 14.94 29.29 1.19
N ARG A 315 15.67 30.23 1.82
CA ARG A 315 15.91 31.56 1.25
C ARG A 315 17.16 31.52 0.39
N ASP A 316 16.99 31.90 -0.86
CA ASP A 316 18.10 31.99 -1.79
C ASP A 316 18.96 33.21 -1.50
N SER A 317 20.27 33.01 -1.37
CA SER A 317 21.21 34.10 -1.09
C SER A 317 21.41 35.03 -2.29
N ALA A 318 21.19 34.57 -3.53
CA ALA A 318 21.43 35.37 -4.72
C ALA A 318 20.21 36.24 -5.09
N THR A 319 19.01 35.65 -5.00
CA THR A 319 17.76 36.33 -5.39
C THR A 319 17.01 36.92 -4.20
N GLY A 320 17.33 36.50 -2.96
CA GLY A 320 16.56 36.84 -1.76
C GLY A 320 15.17 36.20 -1.74
N GLU A 321 14.84 35.38 -2.74
CA GLU A 321 13.53 34.75 -2.86
C GLU A 321 13.42 33.56 -1.91
N VAL A 322 12.25 33.45 -1.30
CA VAL A 322 11.91 32.33 -0.44
C VAL A 322 11.35 31.22 -1.33
N SER A 323 11.99 30.05 -1.30
CA SER A 323 11.61 28.87 -2.06
C SER A 323 11.27 27.70 -1.15
N LEU A 324 10.37 26.84 -1.61
CA LEU A 324 9.99 25.61 -0.91
C LEU A 324 10.82 24.46 -1.45
N GLU A 325 11.48 23.71 -0.56
CA GLU A 325 12.15 22.45 -0.88
C GLU A 325 11.35 21.30 -0.26
N GLY A 326 10.89 20.37 -1.10
CA GLY A 326 10.15 19.18 -0.68
C GLY A 326 11.04 18.22 0.11
N GLY A 327 10.55 17.75 1.26
CA GLY A 327 11.10 16.62 1.99
C GLY A 327 10.62 15.28 1.44
N ALA A 328 11.02 14.19 2.08
CA ALA A 328 10.80 12.82 1.62
C ALA A 328 9.33 12.50 1.31
N LEU A 329 8.38 12.96 2.12
CA LEU A 329 6.95 12.71 1.90
C LEU A 329 6.40 13.47 0.69
N VAL A 330 6.90 14.68 0.43
CA VAL A 330 6.50 15.47 -0.75
C VAL A 330 7.08 14.86 -2.03
N LEU A 331 8.33 14.38 -1.97
CA LEU A 331 8.98 13.71 -3.11
C LEU A 331 8.30 12.38 -3.46
N ALA A 332 7.76 11.68 -2.46
CA ALA A 332 7.06 10.41 -2.62
C ALA A 332 5.58 10.54 -3.05
N ASP A 333 5.11 11.73 -3.48
CA ASP A 333 3.70 11.93 -3.91
C ASP A 333 3.28 10.92 -4.99
N MET A 334 2.09 10.33 -4.81
CA MET A 334 1.52 9.21 -5.58
C MET A 334 2.35 7.90 -5.57
N GLY A 335 3.30 7.79 -4.65
CA GLY A 335 4.21 6.66 -4.47
C GLY A 335 4.11 6.04 -3.07
N VAL A 336 5.19 5.35 -2.69
CA VAL A 336 5.33 4.69 -1.39
C VAL A 336 6.50 5.31 -0.62
N CYS A 337 6.23 5.78 0.60
CA CYS A 337 7.26 6.20 1.54
C CYS A 337 7.54 5.04 2.50
N CYS A 338 8.75 4.50 2.42
CA CYS A 338 9.22 3.46 3.33
C CYS A 338 9.96 4.10 4.50
N ILE A 339 9.49 3.82 5.72
CA ILE A 339 10.08 4.34 6.96
C ILE A 339 10.54 3.15 7.81
N ASP A 340 11.85 3.05 8.03
CA ASP A 340 12.42 2.08 8.98
C ASP A 340 12.62 2.74 10.36
N GLU A 341 12.67 1.94 11.42
CA GLU A 341 12.79 2.42 12.81
C GLU A 341 11.73 3.46 13.19
N PHE A 342 10.46 3.19 12.86
CA PHE A 342 9.35 4.10 13.10
C PHE A 342 9.16 4.42 14.60
N ASP A 343 9.53 3.50 15.49
CA ASP A 343 9.47 3.69 16.95
C ASP A 343 10.45 4.77 17.45
N LYS A 344 11.56 5.00 16.73
CA LYS A 344 12.62 5.93 17.13
C LYS A 344 12.43 7.36 16.62
N MET A 345 11.30 7.65 16.00
CA MET A 345 10.97 8.98 15.49
C MET A 345 10.65 9.97 16.62
N GLU A 346 11.12 11.20 16.45
CA GLU A 346 10.80 12.32 17.35
C GLU A 346 9.32 12.71 17.29
N GLU A 347 8.80 13.30 18.37
CA GLU A 347 7.39 13.68 18.49
C GLU A 347 6.94 14.68 17.42
N GLY A 348 7.82 15.62 17.02
CA GLY A 348 7.53 16.57 15.93
C GLY A 348 7.21 15.86 14.61
N ASP A 349 7.93 14.78 14.32
CA ASP A 349 7.79 14.03 13.06
C ASP A 349 6.53 13.16 13.08
N ARG A 350 6.16 12.66 14.27
CA ARG A 350 4.88 11.97 14.48
C ARG A 350 3.70 12.89 14.15
N THR A 351 3.75 14.19 14.52
CA THR A 351 2.68 15.15 14.16
C THR A 351 2.54 15.36 12.66
N ALA A 352 3.65 15.44 11.93
CA ALA A 352 3.64 15.56 10.47
C ALA A 352 3.02 14.32 9.81
N ILE A 353 3.38 13.12 10.28
CA ILE A 353 2.81 11.87 9.77
C ILE A 353 1.32 11.76 10.09
N HIS A 354 0.90 12.23 11.27
CA HIS A 354 -0.53 12.31 11.62
C HIS A 354 -1.33 13.16 10.63
N GLU A 355 -0.77 14.29 10.21
CA GLU A 355 -1.38 15.17 9.21
C GLU A 355 -1.45 14.50 7.83
N VAL A 356 -0.34 13.91 7.38
CA VAL A 356 -0.24 13.24 6.07
C VAL A 356 -1.16 12.04 5.96
N MET A 357 -1.23 11.18 6.97
CA MET A 357 -2.08 9.99 6.92
C MET A 357 -3.58 10.34 6.93
N GLU A 358 -3.97 11.43 7.60
CA GLU A 358 -5.38 11.84 7.71
C GLU A 358 -5.83 12.66 6.49
N GLN A 359 -5.08 13.70 6.13
CA GLN A 359 -5.50 14.71 5.15
C GLN A 359 -4.82 14.54 3.78
N GLN A 360 -3.75 13.74 3.70
CA GLN A 360 -2.89 13.62 2.51
C GLN A 360 -2.30 14.96 2.05
N THR A 361 -2.09 15.87 3.00
CA THR A 361 -1.51 17.19 2.80
C THR A 361 -0.59 17.52 3.97
N VAL A 362 0.41 18.37 3.70
CA VAL A 362 1.30 18.94 4.71
C VAL A 362 1.12 20.45 4.70
N SER A 363 0.74 21.02 5.84
CA SER A 363 0.65 22.46 6.03
C SER A 363 1.96 23.02 6.58
N ILE A 364 2.47 24.08 5.95
CA ILE A 364 3.69 24.76 6.37
C ILE A 364 3.33 26.21 6.63
N ALA A 365 3.47 26.60 7.89
CA ALA A 365 3.31 27.97 8.36
C ALA A 365 4.66 28.47 8.93
N LYS A 366 5.64 28.71 8.05
CA LYS A 366 6.99 29.14 8.44
C LYS A 366 7.42 30.37 7.65
N SER A 367 8.16 31.27 8.30
CA SER A 367 8.80 32.43 7.67
C SER A 367 7.85 33.34 6.86
N GLY A 368 6.59 33.48 7.30
CA GLY A 368 5.58 34.32 6.64
C GLY A 368 4.86 33.66 5.45
N ILE A 369 5.13 32.38 5.18
CA ILE A 369 4.45 31.59 4.16
C ILE A 369 3.52 30.60 4.85
N THR A 370 2.24 30.66 4.50
CA THR A 370 1.21 29.68 4.88
C THR A 370 0.78 28.93 3.61
N THR A 371 1.40 27.79 3.35
CA THR A 371 1.11 26.97 2.16
C THR A 371 0.84 25.53 2.55
N THR A 372 -0.09 24.91 1.84
CA THR A 372 -0.36 23.46 1.94
C THR A 372 0.21 22.77 0.71
N LEU A 373 1.02 21.74 0.94
CA LEU A 373 1.55 20.85 -0.10
C LEU A 373 0.73 19.56 -0.08
N ASN A 374 0.48 18.99 -1.26
CA ASN A 374 -0.19 17.69 -1.36
C ASN A 374 0.85 16.58 -1.17
N CYS A 375 0.52 15.60 -0.33
CA CYS A 375 1.34 14.42 -0.05
C CYS A 375 0.44 13.18 -0.07
N ARG A 376 0.03 12.74 -1.26
CA ARG A 376 -0.77 11.53 -1.48
C ARG A 376 0.17 10.34 -1.52
N THR A 377 0.71 10.00 -0.36
CA THR A 377 1.71 8.94 -0.24
C THR A 377 1.14 7.79 0.53
N THR A 378 1.55 6.59 0.15
CA THR A 378 1.33 5.40 0.94
C THR A 378 2.48 5.24 1.94
N VAL A 379 2.17 5.24 3.23
CA VAL A 379 3.16 5.00 4.29
C VAL A 379 3.28 3.50 4.54
N LEU A 380 4.50 2.99 4.34
CA LEU A 380 4.90 1.65 4.74
C LEU A 380 5.97 1.77 5.83
N ALA A 381 5.66 1.34 7.03
CA ALA A 381 6.53 1.51 8.18
C ALA A 381 6.99 0.16 8.75
N ALA A 382 8.21 0.11 9.28
CA ALA A 382 8.67 -0.96 10.15
C ALA A 382 8.96 -0.42 11.55
N ALA A 383 8.51 -1.17 12.55
CA ALA A 383 8.75 -0.88 13.96
C ALA A 383 9.34 -2.10 14.66
N ASN A 384 10.18 -1.83 15.66
CA ASN A 384 10.75 -2.83 16.56
C ASN A 384 10.17 -2.64 17.97
N PRO A 385 9.99 -3.70 18.76
CA PRO A 385 9.57 -3.59 20.14
C PRO A 385 10.65 -2.88 20.96
N VAL A 386 10.22 -2.18 22.02
CA VAL A 386 11.10 -1.32 22.84
C VAL A 386 12.29 -2.10 23.43
N TYR A 387 12.06 -3.34 23.85
CA TYR A 387 13.08 -4.20 24.46
C TYR A 387 13.79 -5.13 23.46
N GLY A 388 13.63 -4.90 22.15
CA GLY A 388 14.19 -5.75 21.10
C GLY A 388 13.52 -7.11 20.94
N ARG A 389 12.85 -7.65 21.97
CA ARG A 389 11.96 -8.82 21.82
C ARG A 389 10.55 -8.48 22.25
N TYR A 390 9.57 -9.03 21.55
CA TYR A 390 8.17 -8.88 21.88
C TYR A 390 7.82 -9.67 23.15
N ASN A 391 7.24 -9.00 24.14
CA ASN A 391 6.80 -9.68 25.36
C ASN A 391 5.30 -10.03 25.27
N PRO A 392 4.92 -11.32 25.21
CA PRO A 392 3.53 -11.74 25.08
C PRO A 392 2.63 -11.35 26.27
N TYR A 393 3.22 -11.05 27.43
CA TYR A 393 2.50 -10.70 28.64
C TYR A 393 2.08 -9.23 28.72
N LYS A 394 2.59 -8.37 27.83
CA LYS A 394 2.28 -6.94 27.78
C LYS A 394 1.33 -6.64 26.63
N SER A 395 0.58 -5.55 26.77
CA SER A 395 -0.29 -5.10 25.68
C SER A 395 0.55 -4.68 24.45
N PRO A 396 0.03 -4.88 23.22
CA PRO A 396 0.75 -4.47 22.01
C PRO A 396 1.13 -2.97 22.01
N VAL A 397 0.27 -2.12 22.57
CA VAL A 397 0.48 -0.67 22.64
C VAL A 397 1.70 -0.31 23.50
N GLU A 398 1.82 -0.93 24.68
CA GLU A 398 2.96 -0.72 25.58
C GLU A 398 4.26 -1.32 25.03
N ASN A 399 4.16 -2.45 24.32
CA ASN A 399 5.33 -3.11 23.74
C ASN A 399 6.03 -2.28 22.64
N MET A 400 5.31 -1.36 22.01
CA MET A 400 5.78 -0.64 20.83
C MET A 400 5.96 0.87 21.02
N ASP A 401 5.53 1.42 22.15
CA ASP A 401 5.63 2.86 22.43
C ASP A 401 4.96 3.75 21.36
N LEU A 402 3.85 3.27 20.80
CA LEU A 402 3.03 4.00 19.82
C LEU A 402 1.62 4.24 20.36
N PRO A 403 1.10 5.48 20.33
CA PRO A 403 -0.26 5.76 20.77
C PRO A 403 -1.29 5.05 19.87
N ALA A 404 -2.37 4.56 20.47
CA ALA A 404 -3.47 3.90 19.76
C ALA A 404 -4.08 4.75 18.61
N ALA A 405 -4.00 6.09 18.72
CA ALA A 405 -4.43 7.01 17.69
C ALA A 405 -3.61 6.88 16.37
N LEU A 406 -2.33 6.53 16.43
CA LEU A 406 -1.51 6.20 15.24
C LEU A 406 -1.89 4.82 14.70
N LEU A 407 -1.97 3.83 15.57
CA LEU A 407 -2.28 2.45 15.19
C LEU A 407 -3.62 2.35 14.44
N SER A 408 -4.64 3.10 14.87
CA SER A 408 -5.95 3.14 14.20
C SER A 408 -5.93 3.72 12.77
N ARG A 409 -4.83 4.38 12.35
CA ARG A 409 -4.67 4.96 10.99
C ARG A 409 -3.97 4.02 10.02
N PHE A 410 -3.30 2.99 10.52
CA PHE A 410 -2.79 1.92 9.69
C PHE A 410 -3.93 0.97 9.36
N ASP A 411 -4.06 0.61 8.08
CA ASP A 411 -5.13 -0.26 7.60
C ASP A 411 -4.79 -1.74 7.88
N MET A 412 -3.49 -2.09 7.83
CA MET A 412 -2.98 -3.45 8.13
C MET A 412 -1.77 -3.39 9.05
N ILE A 413 -1.79 -4.20 10.11
CA ILE A 413 -0.71 -4.30 11.09
C ILE A 413 -0.26 -5.75 11.18
N PHE A 414 0.98 -6.04 10.78
CA PHE A 414 1.52 -7.40 10.85
C PHE A 414 2.51 -7.52 12.00
N LEU A 415 2.23 -8.42 12.95
CA LEU A 415 3.19 -8.78 13.98
C LEU A 415 3.98 -10.02 13.52
N LEU A 416 5.29 -9.83 13.32
CA LEU A 416 6.23 -10.86 12.91
C LEU A 416 7.05 -11.29 14.13
N LEU A 417 6.65 -12.39 14.73
CA LEU A 417 7.36 -12.99 15.87
C LEU A 417 8.32 -14.05 15.38
N ASP A 418 9.52 -14.07 15.95
CA ASP A 418 10.46 -15.14 15.73
C ASP A 418 10.16 -16.30 16.70
N THR A 419 9.42 -17.30 16.23
CA THR A 419 9.11 -18.51 17.00
C THR A 419 10.12 -19.60 16.67
N VAL A 420 10.80 -20.15 17.69
CA VAL A 420 11.75 -21.24 17.52
C VAL A 420 11.03 -22.51 17.04
N ASP A 421 11.28 -22.92 15.81
CA ASP A 421 10.60 -24.04 15.15
C ASP A 421 11.61 -24.76 14.24
N CYS A 422 11.96 -25.99 14.60
CA CYS A 422 13.02 -26.75 13.92
C CYS A 422 12.77 -26.96 12.42
N ASP A 423 11.51 -27.14 12.03
CA ASP A 423 11.16 -27.42 10.62
C ASP A 423 11.25 -26.14 9.79
N LYS A 424 10.69 -25.03 10.31
CA LYS A 424 10.77 -23.72 9.64
C LYS A 424 12.21 -23.24 9.53
N ASP A 425 13.00 -23.42 10.58
CA ASP A 425 14.41 -23.03 10.60
C ASP A 425 15.23 -23.84 9.59
N LYS A 426 14.97 -25.14 9.47
CA LYS A 426 15.60 -25.99 8.47
C LYS A 426 15.23 -25.54 7.04
N HIS A 427 13.96 -25.24 6.79
CA HIS A 427 13.52 -24.75 5.48
C HIS A 427 14.09 -23.37 5.15
N LEU A 428 14.15 -22.46 6.13
CA LEU A 428 14.78 -21.15 6.00
C LEU A 428 16.28 -21.30 5.67
N ALA A 429 17.01 -22.11 6.43
CA ALA A 429 18.43 -22.35 6.22
C ALA A 429 18.73 -22.94 4.84
N LEU A 430 17.96 -23.95 4.43
CA LEU A 430 18.07 -24.55 3.09
C LEU A 430 17.78 -23.52 1.98
N HIS A 431 16.77 -22.68 2.16
CA HIS A 431 16.42 -21.63 1.21
C HIS A 431 17.55 -20.60 1.08
N VAL A 432 18.08 -20.10 2.20
CA VAL A 432 19.18 -19.13 2.21
C VAL A 432 20.43 -19.71 1.53
N CYS A 433 20.83 -20.95 1.87
CA CYS A 433 21.96 -21.62 1.22
C CYS A 433 21.75 -21.75 -0.30
N LYS A 434 20.53 -22.06 -0.74
CA LYS A 434 20.18 -22.19 -2.16
C LYS A 434 20.25 -20.85 -2.89
N VAL A 435 19.77 -19.76 -2.29
CA VAL A 435 19.83 -18.41 -2.87
C VAL A 435 21.28 -17.99 -3.08
N HIS A 436 22.15 -18.21 -2.09
CA HIS A 436 23.58 -17.90 -2.21
C HIS A 436 24.30 -18.75 -3.25
N SER A 437 24.07 -20.08 -3.27
CA SER A 437 24.65 -20.97 -4.28
C SER A 437 24.26 -20.60 -5.71
N ASN A 438 23.02 -20.13 -5.91
CA ASN A 438 22.56 -19.66 -7.22
C ASN A 438 23.17 -18.32 -7.63
N TYR A 439 23.60 -17.49 -6.68
CA TYR A 439 24.26 -16.22 -6.97
C TYR A 439 25.66 -16.46 -7.55
N GLU A 440 26.43 -17.39 -6.96
CA GLU A 440 27.75 -17.79 -7.46
C GLU A 440 27.69 -18.35 -8.89
N LYS A 441 26.67 -19.15 -9.20
CA LYS A 441 26.45 -19.67 -10.55
C LYS A 441 26.19 -18.57 -11.59
N LYS A 442 25.44 -17.52 -11.21
CA LYS A 442 25.19 -16.38 -12.11
C LYS A 442 26.46 -15.57 -12.38
N GLU A 443 27.30 -15.37 -11.37
CA GLU A 443 28.57 -14.65 -11.53
C GLU A 443 29.56 -15.43 -12.42
N ALA A 444 29.65 -16.75 -12.25
CA ALA A 444 30.48 -17.60 -13.12
C ALA A 444 30.03 -17.51 -14.60
N THR A 445 28.72 -17.55 -14.87
CA THR A 445 28.20 -17.42 -16.26
C THR A 445 28.37 -16.03 -16.88
N ASN A 446 28.58 -14.99 -16.08
CA ASN A 446 28.86 -13.63 -16.58
C ASN A 446 30.35 -13.44 -16.89
N ALA A 447 31.25 -14.11 -16.17
CA ALA A 447 32.69 -14.09 -16.44
C ALA A 447 33.06 -14.75 -17.78
N ASP A 448 32.33 -15.80 -18.19
CA ASP A 448 32.60 -16.52 -19.44
C ASP A 448 32.06 -15.82 -20.71
N LYS A 449 31.32 -14.70 -20.58
CA LYS A 449 30.69 -13.99 -21.72
C LYS A 449 31.52 -12.83 -22.30
N GLU A 450 32.66 -12.48 -21.72
CA GLU A 450 33.57 -11.47 -22.30
C GLU A 450 34.58 -12.07 -23.31
N GLY A 451 34.50 -13.37 -23.59
CA GLY A 451 35.54 -14.10 -24.30
C GLY A 451 35.15 -14.97 -25.49
N LEU A 452 34.00 -14.83 -26.16
CA LEU A 452 33.82 -15.42 -27.50
C LEU A 452 32.64 -14.84 -28.30
N THR A 453 32.94 -14.34 -29.49
CA THR A 453 31.98 -13.93 -30.51
C THR A 453 31.34 -15.14 -31.20
N GLY A 454 30.01 -15.13 -31.37
CA GLY A 454 29.32 -15.83 -32.47
C GLY A 454 28.40 -17.00 -32.07
N GLY A 455 27.10 -16.67 -32.00
CA GLY A 455 25.89 -17.48 -32.20
C GLY A 455 25.90 -19.02 -32.08
N HIS A 456 24.96 -19.53 -31.27
CA HIS A 456 23.92 -20.47 -31.73
C HIS A 456 22.63 -20.23 -30.93
N ALA A 457 21.52 -20.18 -31.66
CA ALA A 457 20.15 -20.16 -31.15
C ALA A 457 19.67 -21.60 -30.89
N GLY A 458 18.71 -21.75 -29.97
CA GLY A 458 17.93 -22.99 -29.79
C GLY A 458 18.46 -23.86 -28.67
N GLY A 459 17.89 -23.67 -27.49
CA GLY A 459 18.12 -24.43 -26.26
C GLY A 459 17.06 -24.03 -25.26
N ASP A 460 15.81 -24.17 -25.67
CA ASP A 460 14.68 -24.28 -24.76
C ASP A 460 14.98 -25.51 -23.87
N ASP A 461 14.73 -25.41 -22.57
CA ASP A 461 15.02 -26.40 -21.51
C ASP A 461 16.34 -26.22 -20.72
N GLU A 462 16.68 -25.00 -20.29
CA GLU A 462 17.63 -24.80 -19.19
C GLU A 462 16.91 -24.66 -17.83
N ALA A 463 16.61 -25.83 -17.28
CA ALA A 463 16.52 -26.21 -15.87
C ALA A 463 15.88 -25.23 -14.88
N ASP A 464 14.58 -25.44 -14.62
CA ASP A 464 13.93 -25.50 -13.30
C ASP A 464 14.70 -24.87 -12.12
N VAL A 465 14.88 -23.55 -12.16
CA VAL A 465 15.30 -22.80 -10.99
C VAL A 465 14.06 -22.63 -10.12
N LEU A 466 13.93 -23.55 -9.16
CA LEU A 466 12.92 -23.73 -8.10
C LEU A 466 12.07 -25.00 -8.37
N ASN A 467 12.12 -25.96 -7.45
CA ASN A 467 11.15 -27.09 -7.33
C ASN A 467 9.74 -26.57 -6.94
N LEU A 468 9.26 -25.55 -7.65
CA LEU A 468 7.97 -24.89 -7.53
C LEU A 468 7.33 -24.64 -8.90
N GLY A 469 7.93 -25.10 -10.01
CA GLY A 469 7.38 -24.95 -11.37
C GLY A 469 7.18 -23.48 -11.80
N PHE A 470 7.94 -22.54 -11.23
CA PHE A 470 7.65 -21.12 -11.37
C PHE A 470 8.91 -20.26 -11.61
N LYS A 471 8.89 -19.48 -12.69
CA LYS A 471 9.91 -18.46 -13.02
C LYS A 471 9.54 -17.13 -12.35
N PRO A 472 10.37 -16.57 -11.44
CA PRO A 472 10.06 -15.30 -10.79
C PRO A 472 9.99 -14.17 -11.82
N PHE A 473 9.05 -13.24 -11.61
CA PHE A 473 8.93 -12.07 -12.47
C PHE A 473 10.09 -11.10 -12.26
N ASP A 474 10.56 -10.49 -13.35
CA ASP A 474 11.55 -9.42 -13.30
C ASP A 474 10.95 -8.15 -12.67
N HIS A 475 11.78 -7.34 -12.01
CA HIS A 475 11.35 -6.10 -11.36
C HIS A 475 10.71 -5.13 -12.36
N LYS A 476 11.20 -5.08 -13.60
CA LYS A 476 10.60 -4.27 -14.68
C LYS A 476 9.19 -4.73 -15.04
N PHE A 477 8.99 -6.05 -15.11
CA PHE A 477 7.67 -6.62 -15.36
C PHE A 477 6.70 -6.31 -14.20
N MET A 478 7.16 -6.44 -12.95
CA MET A 478 6.36 -6.12 -11.77
C MET A 478 5.93 -4.66 -11.73
N ARG A 479 6.82 -3.73 -12.10
CA ARG A 479 6.51 -2.29 -12.22
C ARG A 479 5.40 -2.04 -13.23
N ALA A 480 5.56 -2.56 -14.45
CA ALA A 480 4.57 -2.44 -15.49
C ALA A 480 3.21 -3.06 -15.08
N TYR A 481 3.24 -4.22 -14.44
CA TYR A 481 2.06 -4.87 -13.89
C TYR A 481 1.33 -3.99 -12.87
N ILE A 482 2.06 -3.43 -11.89
CA ILE A 482 1.49 -2.53 -10.87
C ILE A 482 0.92 -1.27 -11.51
N GLN A 483 1.62 -0.70 -12.48
CA GLN A 483 1.16 0.48 -13.20
C GLN A 483 -0.13 0.22 -13.98
N LYS A 484 -0.19 -0.91 -14.68
CA LYS A 484 -1.41 -1.33 -15.38
C LYS A 484 -2.55 -1.56 -14.41
N ALA A 485 -2.31 -2.23 -13.29
CA ALA A 485 -3.31 -2.45 -12.24
C ALA A 485 -3.82 -1.11 -11.67
N ARG A 486 -2.94 -0.10 -11.59
CA ARG A 486 -3.30 1.25 -11.15
C ARG A 486 -4.24 2.01 -12.11
N THR A 487 -4.45 1.54 -13.34
CA THR A 487 -5.38 2.20 -14.28
C THR A 487 -6.85 1.83 -14.04
N PHE A 488 -7.10 0.68 -13.42
CA PHE A 488 -8.45 0.19 -13.16
C PHE A 488 -9.03 0.82 -11.88
N ASP A 489 -10.31 1.20 -11.91
CA ASP A 489 -11.06 1.71 -10.76
C ASP A 489 -12.31 0.85 -10.52
N PRO A 490 -12.23 -0.14 -9.61
CA PRO A 490 -13.33 -1.05 -9.39
C PRO A 490 -14.46 -0.42 -8.57
N LEU A 491 -15.69 -0.61 -9.05
CA LEU A 491 -16.90 -0.23 -8.34
C LEU A 491 -17.32 -1.33 -7.36
N LEU A 492 -17.85 -0.89 -6.22
CA LEU A 492 -18.33 -1.74 -5.14
C LEU A 492 -19.84 -1.92 -5.32
N ASP A 493 -20.31 -3.16 -5.27
CA ASP A 493 -21.72 -3.52 -5.50
C ASP A 493 -22.55 -3.40 -4.20
N ASP A 494 -23.85 -3.13 -4.33
CA ASP A 494 -24.76 -2.91 -3.18
C ASP A 494 -24.94 -4.16 -2.32
N THR A 495 -24.82 -5.35 -2.92
CA THR A 495 -24.91 -6.63 -2.23
C THR A 495 -23.75 -6.80 -1.23
N LEU A 496 -22.53 -6.51 -1.68
CA LEU A 496 -21.32 -6.57 -0.87
C LEU A 496 -21.30 -5.54 0.26
N MET A 497 -21.96 -4.40 0.08
CA MET A 497 -22.04 -3.39 1.16
C MET A 497 -22.74 -3.94 2.41
N LYS A 498 -23.74 -4.81 2.26
CA LYS A 498 -24.40 -5.47 3.39
C LYS A 498 -23.46 -6.47 4.06
N ASP A 499 -22.80 -7.31 3.25
CA ASP A 499 -21.83 -8.30 3.75
C ASP A 499 -20.68 -7.62 4.53
N ILE A 500 -20.17 -6.47 4.05
CA ILE A 500 -19.12 -5.68 4.74
C ILE A 500 -19.63 -5.12 6.06
N ALA A 501 -20.87 -4.63 6.10
CA ALA A 501 -21.47 -4.10 7.32
C ALA A 501 -21.64 -5.20 8.37
N ASP A 502 -22.15 -6.37 7.96
CA ASP A 502 -22.35 -7.52 8.83
C ASP A 502 -21.01 -8.05 9.38
N ALA A 503 -19.98 -8.14 8.54
CA ALA A 503 -18.63 -8.53 8.96
C ALA A 503 -18.03 -7.56 9.98
N TYR A 504 -18.24 -6.25 9.79
CA TYR A 504 -17.78 -5.23 10.73
C TYR A 504 -18.51 -5.30 12.08
N VAL A 505 -19.82 -5.55 12.07
CA VAL A 505 -20.59 -5.74 13.30
C VAL A 505 -20.11 -6.99 14.04
N SER A 506 -19.90 -8.11 13.33
CA SER A 506 -19.35 -9.33 13.92
C SER A 506 -18.01 -9.06 14.62
N MET A 507 -17.09 -8.35 13.96
CA MET A 507 -15.79 -8.00 14.57
C MET A 507 -15.93 -7.17 15.85
N ARG A 508 -16.93 -6.28 15.92
CA ARG A 508 -17.18 -5.48 17.12
C ARG A 508 -17.82 -6.29 18.24
N ASP A 509 -18.68 -7.23 17.89
CA ASP A 509 -19.31 -8.13 18.86
C ASP A 509 -18.28 -9.09 19.45
N ASP A 510 -17.35 -9.58 18.64
CA ASP A 510 -16.22 -10.41 19.10
C ASP A 510 -15.34 -9.62 20.10
N GLU A 511 -14.98 -8.37 19.80
CA GLU A 511 -14.25 -7.49 20.72
C GLU A 511 -15.01 -7.23 22.04
N LYS A 512 -16.34 -7.16 21.98
CA LYS A 512 -17.17 -6.96 23.17
C LYS A 512 -17.15 -8.20 24.08
N ARG A 513 -17.07 -9.41 23.50
CA ARG A 513 -17.04 -10.68 24.24
C ARG A 513 -15.71 -10.92 24.95
N GLU A 514 -14.59 -10.45 24.41
CA GLU A 514 -13.25 -10.68 24.97
C GLU A 514 -12.93 -9.89 26.27
N GLY A 515 -13.82 -8.98 26.69
CA GLY A 515 -13.70 -8.28 27.97
C GLY A 515 -12.66 -7.14 28.00
N ILE A 516 -12.71 -6.32 29.06
CA ILE A 516 -11.95 -5.06 29.15
C ILE A 516 -10.44 -5.28 29.31
N GLU A 517 -10.02 -6.40 29.90
CA GLU A 517 -8.61 -6.71 30.18
C GLU A 517 -7.83 -7.24 28.95
N ALA A 518 -8.52 -7.70 27.91
CA ALA A 518 -7.94 -8.19 26.66
C ALA A 518 -8.06 -7.18 25.50
N LYS A 519 -8.28 -5.89 25.78
CA LYS A 519 -8.35 -4.83 24.76
C LYS A 519 -7.00 -4.62 24.06
N LYS A 520 -6.70 -5.50 23.11
CA LYS A 520 -5.46 -5.53 22.33
C LYS A 520 -5.58 -4.74 21.02
N SER A 521 -6.80 -4.48 20.53
CA SER A 521 -7.06 -3.65 19.35
C SER A 521 -8.40 -2.91 19.47
N TYR A 522 -8.55 -1.78 18.78
CA TYR A 522 -9.78 -0.99 18.74
C TYR A 522 -10.39 -1.05 17.33
N THR A 523 -11.53 -1.75 17.15
CA THR A 523 -12.25 -1.72 15.87
C THR A 523 -13.03 -0.41 15.71
N THR A 524 -12.40 0.52 14.99
CA THR A 524 -12.99 1.81 14.61
C THR A 524 -13.61 1.75 13.21
N PRO A 525 -14.47 2.71 12.81
CA PRO A 525 -14.99 2.78 11.45
C PRO A 525 -13.90 2.85 10.36
N ARG A 526 -12.66 3.22 10.72
CA ARG A 526 -11.50 3.17 9.81
C ARG A 526 -11.19 1.74 9.34
N THR A 527 -11.45 0.72 10.17
CA THR A 527 -11.27 -0.69 9.78
C THR A 527 -12.25 -1.12 8.68
N LEU A 528 -13.48 -0.61 8.70
CA LEU A 528 -14.44 -0.81 7.62
C LEU A 528 -13.93 -0.16 6.32
N LEU A 529 -13.42 1.08 6.41
CA LEU A 529 -12.79 1.73 5.26
C LEU A 529 -11.57 0.95 4.75
N ALA A 530 -10.74 0.40 5.65
CA ALA A 530 -9.61 -0.44 5.29
C ALA A 530 -10.06 -1.69 4.51
N MET A 531 -11.10 -2.41 4.97
CA MET A 531 -11.65 -3.56 4.25
C MET A 531 -12.11 -3.20 2.84
N THR A 532 -12.81 -2.05 2.69
CA THR A 532 -13.26 -1.60 1.35
C THR A 532 -12.09 -1.30 0.42
N ARG A 533 -11.02 -0.66 0.93
CA ARG A 533 -9.81 -0.35 0.15
C ARG A 533 -9.03 -1.61 -0.23
N ILE A 534 -8.84 -2.55 0.70
CA ILE A 534 -8.13 -3.82 0.44
C ILE A 534 -8.89 -4.64 -0.61
N SER A 535 -10.22 -4.71 -0.50
CA SER A 535 -11.07 -5.41 -1.48
C SER A 535 -10.99 -4.77 -2.87
N GLN A 536 -11.01 -3.43 -2.95
CA GLN A 536 -10.82 -2.70 -4.21
C GLN A 536 -9.41 -2.91 -4.79
N ALA A 537 -8.36 -2.85 -3.96
CA ALA A 537 -6.99 -3.12 -4.40
C ALA A 537 -6.82 -4.56 -4.92
N HIS A 538 -7.48 -5.54 -4.31
CA HIS A 538 -7.46 -6.92 -4.78
C HIS A 538 -8.17 -7.07 -6.12
N ALA A 539 -9.32 -6.42 -6.31
CA ALA A 539 -10.00 -6.39 -7.61
C ALA A 539 -9.13 -5.75 -8.72
N ARG A 540 -8.34 -4.71 -8.39
CA ARG A 540 -7.34 -4.11 -9.31
C ARG A 540 -6.22 -5.08 -9.67
N ALA A 541 -5.76 -5.89 -8.72
CA ALA A 541 -4.77 -6.93 -8.99
C ALA A 541 -5.28 -7.98 -10.00
N ARG A 542 -6.59 -8.24 -10.03
CA ARG A 542 -7.21 -9.12 -11.05
C ARG A 542 -7.55 -8.41 -12.37
N PHE A 543 -7.31 -7.11 -12.47
CA PHE A 543 -7.76 -6.25 -13.58
C PHE A 543 -9.29 -6.25 -13.80
N SER A 544 -10.05 -6.36 -12.71
CA SER A 544 -11.52 -6.28 -12.76
C SER A 544 -11.99 -4.85 -12.47
N ASN A 545 -13.07 -4.43 -13.17
CA ASN A 545 -13.77 -3.16 -12.92
C ASN A 545 -14.86 -3.28 -11.83
N ARG A 546 -15.06 -4.46 -11.26
CA ARG A 546 -16.04 -4.71 -10.20
C ARG A 546 -15.41 -5.58 -9.11
N VAL A 547 -15.74 -5.26 -7.86
CA VAL A 547 -15.37 -6.08 -6.71
C VAL A 547 -16.29 -7.30 -6.67
N GLU A 548 -15.73 -8.49 -6.57
CA GLU A 548 -16.47 -9.75 -6.39
C GLU A 548 -16.36 -10.24 -4.93
N ARG A 549 -17.23 -11.17 -4.51
CA ARG A 549 -17.18 -11.77 -3.17
C ARG A 549 -15.82 -12.37 -2.82
N GLN A 550 -15.16 -13.01 -3.79
CA GLN A 550 -13.83 -13.60 -3.60
C GLN A 550 -12.78 -12.56 -3.18
N ASP A 551 -12.89 -11.31 -3.67
CA ASP A 551 -11.96 -10.24 -3.30
C ASP A 551 -12.20 -9.79 -1.86
N PHE A 552 -13.46 -9.75 -1.43
CA PHE A 552 -13.84 -9.43 -0.06
C PHE A 552 -13.41 -10.52 0.93
N ASP A 553 -13.59 -11.78 0.58
CA ASP A 553 -13.19 -12.92 1.41
C ASP A 553 -11.67 -12.96 1.63
N GLU A 554 -10.86 -12.72 0.58
CA GLU A 554 -9.39 -12.62 0.74
C GLU A 554 -8.99 -11.39 1.55
N ALA A 555 -9.67 -10.24 1.36
CA ALA A 555 -9.43 -9.06 2.18
C ALA A 555 -9.74 -9.30 3.67
N MET A 556 -10.83 -10.00 3.96
CA MET A 556 -11.19 -10.43 5.31
C MET A 556 -10.17 -11.42 5.86
N ARG A 557 -9.68 -12.38 5.05
CA ARG A 557 -8.62 -13.32 5.45
C ARG A 557 -7.35 -12.58 5.86
N LEU A 558 -6.91 -11.59 5.08
CA LEU A 558 -5.72 -10.79 5.39
C LEU A 558 -5.92 -9.94 6.66
N MET A 559 -7.11 -9.36 6.84
CA MET A 559 -7.43 -8.58 8.05
C MET A 559 -7.48 -9.46 9.30
N LYS A 560 -8.07 -10.66 9.20
CA LYS A 560 -8.07 -11.64 10.30
C LYS A 560 -6.66 -12.13 10.60
N ALA A 561 -5.85 -12.48 9.59
CA ALA A 561 -4.45 -12.86 9.79
C ALA A 561 -3.64 -11.76 10.49
N SER A 562 -3.92 -10.48 10.19
CA SER A 562 -3.36 -9.34 10.90
C SER A 562 -3.74 -9.33 12.39
N LYS A 563 -5.02 -9.54 12.73
CA LYS A 563 -5.48 -9.62 14.13
C LYS A 563 -4.98 -10.88 14.86
N GLU A 564 -5.10 -12.05 14.23
CA GLU A 564 -4.64 -13.34 14.76
C GLU A 564 -3.14 -13.33 15.06
N SER A 565 -2.32 -12.66 14.23
CA SER A 565 -0.90 -12.50 14.52
C SER A 565 -0.63 -11.78 15.85
N VAL A 566 -1.54 -10.88 16.26
CA VAL A 566 -1.50 -10.19 17.54
C VAL A 566 -2.05 -11.09 18.66
N GLU A 567 -3.07 -11.89 18.39
CA GLU A 567 -3.71 -12.80 19.36
C GLU A 567 -2.89 -14.06 19.69
N LEU A 568 -2.18 -14.65 18.71
CA LEU A 568 -1.27 -15.80 18.87
C LEU A 568 -0.09 -15.52 19.81
N SER A 569 0.17 -14.24 20.12
CA SER A 569 1.11 -13.84 21.16
C SER A 569 0.53 -13.97 22.57
N ALA A 570 -0.76 -14.28 22.73
CA ALA A 570 -1.26 -14.70 24.02
C ALA A 570 -0.60 -16.03 24.39
N PRO A 571 0.04 -16.15 25.57
CA PRO A 571 0.37 -17.47 26.05
C PRO A 571 -0.93 -18.27 26.06
N ALA A 572 -0.91 -19.46 25.45
CA ALA A 572 -1.82 -20.52 25.87
C ALA A 572 -1.83 -20.47 27.40
N LYS A 573 -3.01 -20.25 27.99
CA LYS A 573 -3.18 -20.10 29.44
C LYS A 573 -2.23 -21.09 30.11
N ARG A 574 -1.21 -20.59 30.82
CA ARG A 574 -0.31 -21.44 31.60
C ARG A 574 -1.20 -22.19 32.58
N GLY A 575 -1.50 -23.44 32.26
CA GLY A 575 -2.54 -24.22 32.93
C GLY A 575 -3.35 -25.18 32.07
N GLN A 576 -3.14 -25.31 30.75
CA GLN A 576 -3.59 -26.51 30.04
C GLN A 576 -2.41 -27.47 29.90
N ASN A 577 -2.39 -28.47 30.78
CA ASN A 577 -1.53 -29.63 30.60
C ASN A 577 -1.87 -30.26 29.24
N PRO A 578 -0.92 -30.90 28.53
CA PRO A 578 -1.25 -31.69 27.33
C PRO A 578 -2.32 -32.75 27.62
N LEU A 579 -2.49 -33.14 28.89
CA LEU A 579 -3.59 -33.97 29.37
C LEU A 579 -4.96 -33.30 29.28
N ASP A 580 -5.11 -32.00 29.53
CA ASP A 580 -6.43 -31.33 29.45
C ASP A 580 -6.89 -31.18 27.99
N LEU A 581 -5.97 -30.91 27.05
CA LEU A 581 -6.29 -30.84 25.63
C LEU A 581 -6.63 -32.24 25.06
N ILE A 582 -5.93 -33.27 25.55
CA ILE A 582 -6.24 -34.68 25.26
C ILE A 582 -7.59 -35.08 25.88
N TYR A 583 -7.89 -34.65 27.10
CA TYR A 583 -9.19 -34.88 27.75
C TYR A 583 -10.33 -34.12 27.08
N GLU A 584 -10.10 -32.91 26.58
CA GLU A 584 -11.12 -32.11 25.89
C GLU A 584 -11.44 -32.74 24.52
N THR A 585 -10.43 -33.15 23.76
CA THR A 585 -10.61 -33.88 22.48
C THR A 585 -11.14 -35.31 22.66
N LEU A 586 -10.74 -36.03 23.73
CA LEU A 586 -11.32 -37.33 24.08
C LEU A 586 -12.75 -37.18 24.58
N SER A 587 -13.07 -36.17 25.39
CA SER A 587 -14.43 -35.95 25.87
C SER A 587 -15.38 -35.66 24.71
N GLN A 588 -14.97 -34.85 23.74
CA GLN A 588 -15.83 -34.48 22.63
C GLN A 588 -16.08 -35.64 21.65
N SER A 589 -15.07 -36.49 21.44
CA SER A 589 -15.19 -37.69 20.60
C SER A 589 -15.94 -38.82 21.31
N VAL A 590 -15.65 -39.08 22.58
CA VAL A 590 -16.30 -40.13 23.38
C VAL A 590 -17.75 -39.77 23.69
N LEU A 591 -18.07 -38.51 23.99
CA LEU A 591 -19.46 -38.08 24.23
C LEU A 591 -20.31 -38.18 22.95
N CYS A 592 -19.72 -37.89 21.78
CA CYS A 592 -20.41 -38.03 20.50
C CYS A 592 -20.67 -39.51 20.15
N VAL A 593 -19.70 -40.39 20.39
CA VAL A 593 -19.85 -41.85 20.18
C VAL A 593 -20.85 -42.45 21.17
N ILE A 594 -20.84 -42.04 22.44
CA ILE A 594 -21.81 -42.48 23.46
C ILE A 594 -23.22 -41.98 23.11
N CYS A 595 -23.36 -40.73 22.63
CA CYS A 595 -24.65 -40.19 22.22
C CYS A 595 -25.19 -40.92 20.96
N LEU A 596 -24.32 -41.23 19.99
CA LEU A 596 -24.70 -42.00 18.80
C LEU A 596 -25.11 -43.44 19.16
N LEU A 597 -24.38 -44.09 20.08
CA LEU A 597 -24.71 -45.42 20.60
C LEU A 597 -26.03 -45.41 21.37
N LEU A 598 -26.29 -44.42 22.22
CA LEU A 598 -27.56 -44.26 22.93
C LEU A 598 -28.73 -44.06 21.96
N VAL A 599 -28.57 -43.23 20.92
CA VAL A 599 -29.59 -43.03 19.89
C VAL A 599 -29.84 -44.31 19.09
N LEU A 600 -28.79 -45.05 18.73
CA LEU A 600 -28.92 -46.36 18.08
C LEU A 600 -29.59 -47.39 18.98
N LEU A 601 -29.31 -47.39 20.29
CA LEU A 601 -29.91 -48.32 21.25
C LEU A 601 -31.39 -47.99 21.50
N VAL A 602 -31.75 -46.71 21.57
CA VAL A 602 -33.15 -46.26 21.66
C VAL A 602 -33.90 -46.63 20.38
N LEU A 603 -33.31 -46.41 19.20
CA LEU A 603 -33.90 -46.83 17.92
C LEU A 603 -34.07 -48.35 17.83
N LEU A 604 -33.11 -49.13 18.35
CA LEU A 604 -33.16 -50.59 18.34
C LEU A 604 -34.19 -51.14 19.34
N VAL A 605 -34.37 -50.48 20.49
CA VAL A 605 -35.45 -50.77 21.45
C VAL A 605 -36.82 -50.40 20.87
N VAL A 606 -36.93 -49.28 20.15
CA VAL A 606 -38.16 -48.90 19.44
C VAL A 606 -38.47 -49.90 18.32
N TYR A 607 -37.46 -50.36 17.58
CA TYR A 607 -37.62 -51.35 16.50
C TYR A 607 -38.04 -52.73 17.03
N LEU A 608 -37.39 -53.22 18.10
CA LEU A 608 -37.76 -54.47 18.77
C LEU A 608 -39.15 -54.43 19.42
N ASN A 609 -39.57 -53.27 19.92
CA ASN A 609 -40.94 -53.09 20.43
C ASN A 609 -41.98 -52.94 19.31
N PHE A 610 -41.61 -52.42 18.14
CA PHE A 610 -42.48 -52.38 16.97
C PHE A 610 -42.78 -53.78 16.42
N ASP A 611 -41.81 -54.69 16.47
CA ASP A 611 -42.02 -56.11 16.10
C ASP A 611 -42.95 -56.85 17.07
N PHE A 612 -43.00 -56.44 18.36
CA PHE A 612 -43.90 -57.04 19.36
C PHE A 612 -45.37 -56.58 19.21
N ILE A 613 -45.62 -55.46 18.50
CA ILE A 613 -46.97 -54.94 18.22
C ILE A 613 -47.60 -55.62 17.00
N LEU A 614 -46.81 -56.32 16.16
CA LEU A 614 -47.26 -56.89 14.88
C LEU A 614 -47.56 -58.39 14.87
N SER A 615 -47.58 -59.08 16.02
CA SER A 615 -48.06 -60.49 16.08
C SER A 615 -49.57 -60.57 16.36
N PRO A 616 -50.42 -61.02 15.41
CA PRO A 616 -51.87 -61.10 15.61
C PRO A 616 -52.25 -62.53 15.99
N THR A 617 -52.14 -62.90 17.26
CA THR A 617 -52.78 -64.15 17.76
C THR A 617 -53.21 -63.99 19.21
N CYS A 618 -54.39 -63.43 19.45
CA CYS A 618 -55.11 -63.62 20.71
C CYS A 618 -56.52 -64.17 20.41
N ILE A 619 -56.74 -65.33 21.01
CA ILE A 619 -57.86 -66.26 20.87
C ILE A 619 -59.12 -65.70 21.56
N VAL A 620 -60.26 -66.04 20.96
CA VAL A 620 -61.65 -65.75 21.36
C VAL A 620 -62.03 -66.42 22.69
N GLY A 621 -62.90 -65.75 23.47
CA GLY A 621 -63.76 -66.36 24.51
C GLY A 621 -63.84 -65.49 25.77
N ASP A 622 -64.82 -64.58 25.89
CA ASP A 622 -66.22 -64.79 26.30
C ASP A 622 -66.44 -64.37 27.77
N HIS A 623 -66.83 -63.10 27.97
CA HIS A 623 -67.94 -62.66 28.82
C HIS A 623 -67.89 -61.15 29.08
N CYS A 624 -68.77 -60.40 28.41
CA CYS A 624 -69.72 -59.46 29.05
C CYS A 624 -70.52 -58.69 27.98
N ARG A 625 -71.86 -58.73 28.10
CA ARG A 625 -72.81 -58.00 27.25
C ARG A 625 -72.77 -56.48 27.52
N PRO A 626 -73.12 -55.63 26.52
CA PRO A 626 -73.26 -54.18 26.67
C PRO A 626 -74.73 -53.75 26.83
N GLU A 627 -75.01 -52.73 27.65
CA GLU A 627 -76.29 -52.00 27.60
C GLU A 627 -76.05 -50.47 27.67
N GLN A 628 -76.56 -49.79 26.61
CA GLN A 628 -77.22 -48.46 26.54
C GLN A 628 -76.43 -47.21 27.03
N ALA A 629 -76.40 -46.02 26.40
CA ALA A 629 -77.21 -45.37 25.36
C ALA A 629 -76.43 -44.18 24.73
N ARG A 630 -76.93 -43.73 23.55
CA ARG A 630 -76.65 -42.45 22.83
C ARG A 630 -76.92 -41.23 23.73
N GLU A 631 -76.35 -40.01 23.63
CA GLU A 631 -75.85 -39.12 22.55
C GLU A 631 -75.32 -37.81 23.25
N PRO A 632 -74.86 -36.71 22.57
CA PRO A 632 -73.80 -36.53 21.59
C PRO A 632 -72.73 -35.48 22.02
N GLY A 633 -71.51 -35.56 21.46
CA GLY A 633 -70.56 -34.45 21.40
C GLY A 633 -69.38 -34.52 22.38
N GLY A 634 -68.16 -34.54 21.82
CA GLY A 634 -66.91 -34.31 22.55
C GLY A 634 -66.06 -35.57 22.78
N HIS A 635 -64.96 -35.64 22.02
CA HIS A 635 -63.72 -36.40 22.26
C HIS A 635 -63.76 -37.60 23.22
N ARG A 636 -63.68 -38.82 22.65
CA ARG A 636 -63.25 -40.00 23.41
C ARG A 636 -61.74 -39.94 23.67
N VAL A 637 -61.39 -39.52 24.88
CA VAL A 637 -60.10 -39.81 25.50
C VAL A 637 -60.05 -41.31 25.74
N ILE A 638 -59.18 -42.01 25.02
CA ILE A 638 -58.80 -43.38 25.37
C ILE A 638 -57.66 -43.25 26.39
N ILE A 639 -58.00 -43.38 27.66
CA ILE A 639 -57.02 -43.58 28.73
C ILE A 639 -56.55 -45.03 28.61
N VAL A 640 -55.43 -45.25 27.94
CA VAL A 640 -54.66 -46.50 28.07
C VAL A 640 -53.67 -46.28 29.19
N CYS A 641 -53.88 -46.96 30.32
CA CYS A 641 -52.95 -47.00 31.45
C CYS A 641 -51.56 -47.43 30.97
N PHE A 642 -50.60 -46.52 31.03
CA PHE A 642 -49.18 -46.74 30.72
C PHE A 642 -48.31 -46.80 31.99
N ASP A 643 -48.90 -47.15 33.14
CA ASP A 643 -48.20 -47.07 34.43
C ASP A 643 -47.18 -48.19 34.67
N GLY A 644 -47.22 -49.28 33.89
CA GLY A 644 -46.27 -50.40 34.02
C GLY A 644 -45.00 -50.27 33.17
N LEU A 645 -45.08 -49.64 32.00
CA LEU A 645 -43.98 -49.60 31.02
C LEU A 645 -42.98 -48.47 31.33
N VAL A 646 -43.46 -47.35 31.87
CA VAL A 646 -42.61 -46.21 32.25
C VAL A 646 -41.70 -46.56 33.43
N VAL A 647 -42.16 -47.38 34.37
CA VAL A 647 -41.36 -47.79 35.54
C VAL A 647 -40.23 -48.74 35.13
N ILE A 648 -40.47 -49.67 34.20
CA ILE A 648 -39.42 -50.58 33.72
C ILE A 648 -38.35 -49.82 32.92
N VAL A 649 -38.75 -48.86 32.08
CA VAL A 649 -37.79 -48.03 31.33
C VAL A 649 -36.98 -47.14 32.27
N ILE A 650 -37.61 -46.52 33.28
CA ILE A 650 -36.89 -45.72 34.29
C ILE A 650 -35.93 -46.59 35.10
N VAL A 651 -36.34 -47.78 35.54
CA VAL A 651 -35.48 -48.69 36.33
C VAL A 651 -34.31 -49.21 35.49
N VAL A 652 -34.53 -49.58 34.22
CA VAL A 652 -33.45 -50.03 33.33
C VAL A 652 -32.48 -48.89 33.01
N VAL A 653 -32.97 -47.67 32.77
CA VAL A 653 -32.12 -46.50 32.54
C VAL A 653 -31.33 -46.14 33.81
N VAL A 654 -31.94 -46.19 35.00
CA VAL A 654 -31.25 -45.92 36.28
C VAL A 654 -30.18 -46.98 36.59
N VAL A 655 -30.46 -48.26 36.31
CA VAL A 655 -29.49 -49.35 36.50
C VAL A 655 -28.33 -49.24 35.50
N ILE A 656 -28.61 -48.90 34.24
CA ILE A 656 -27.55 -48.72 33.21
C ILE A 656 -26.71 -47.48 33.51
N VAL A 657 -27.32 -46.36 33.92
CA VAL A 657 -26.59 -45.15 34.35
C VAL A 657 -25.75 -45.43 35.59
N GLY A 658 -26.25 -46.26 36.52
CA GLY A 658 -25.48 -46.72 37.69
C GLY A 658 -24.26 -47.57 37.30
N VAL A 659 -24.43 -48.54 36.40
CA VAL A 659 -23.33 -49.42 35.93
C VAL A 659 -22.30 -48.63 35.12
N VAL A 660 -22.71 -47.66 34.31
CA VAL A 660 -21.79 -46.78 33.58
C VAL A 660 -21.07 -45.82 34.53
N ALA A 661 -21.74 -45.33 35.57
CA ALA A 661 -21.11 -44.51 36.61
C ALA A 661 -20.04 -45.30 37.38
N ASP A 662 -20.32 -46.56 37.76
CA ASP A 662 -19.35 -47.42 38.44
C ASP A 662 -18.14 -47.77 37.55
N VAL A 663 -18.36 -48.03 36.26
CA VAL A 663 -17.25 -48.29 35.30
C VAL A 663 -16.38 -47.05 35.07
N VAL A 664 -16.96 -45.85 35.09
CA VAL A 664 -16.22 -44.59 34.95
C VAL A 664 -15.47 -44.24 36.25
N VAL A 665 -16.05 -44.54 37.42
CA VAL A 665 -15.39 -44.38 38.72
C VAL A 665 -14.23 -45.37 38.85
N ASP A 666 -14.40 -46.63 38.46
CA ASP A 666 -13.32 -47.63 38.47
C ASP A 666 -12.22 -47.29 37.46
N ALA A 667 -12.57 -46.79 36.27
CA ALA A 667 -11.59 -46.30 35.30
C ALA A 667 -10.81 -45.07 35.83
N ALA A 668 -11.47 -44.17 36.57
CA ALA A 668 -10.82 -43.03 37.20
C ALA A 668 -9.90 -43.45 38.37
N VAL A 669 -10.30 -44.45 39.16
CA VAL A 669 -9.49 -45.01 40.26
C VAL A 669 -8.24 -45.73 39.73
N VAL A 670 -8.35 -46.46 38.62
CA VAL A 670 -7.20 -47.14 37.97
C VAL A 670 -6.18 -46.12 37.41
N VAL A 671 -6.64 -44.98 36.89
CA VAL A 671 -5.75 -43.90 36.41
C VAL A 671 -5.06 -43.18 37.58
N VAL A 672 -5.73 -43.05 38.74
CA VAL A 672 -5.14 -42.47 39.95
C VAL A 672 -4.08 -43.38 40.58
N ASP A 673 -4.20 -44.71 40.49
CA ASP A 673 -3.17 -45.63 41.03
C ASP A 673 -1.88 -45.62 40.20
N THR A 674 -1.95 -45.34 38.89
CA THR A 674 -0.77 -45.12 38.04
C THR A 674 0.00 -43.82 38.32
N SER A 675 -0.59 -42.85 39.03
CA SER A 675 0.05 -41.56 39.35
C SER A 675 0.76 -41.49 40.71
N ARG A 676 0.70 -42.56 41.52
CA ARG A 676 1.33 -42.66 42.86
C ARG A 676 2.87 -42.55 42.90
N LYS A 677 3.56 -42.40 41.75
CA LYS A 677 5.03 -42.24 41.69
C LYS A 677 5.54 -40.81 41.93
N TRP A 678 4.68 -39.79 42.05
CA TRP A 678 5.12 -38.41 42.25
C TRP A 678 4.52 -37.82 43.54
N ARG A 679 5.14 -38.12 44.69
CA ARG A 679 4.89 -37.41 45.95
C ARG A 679 5.83 -36.21 46.04
N HIS A 680 5.29 -35.00 45.98
CA HIS A 680 5.66 -33.86 46.84
C HIS A 680 4.90 -32.60 46.38
N LEU A 681 3.86 -32.18 47.11
CA LEU A 681 3.47 -30.77 47.42
C LEU A 681 2.05 -30.73 48.04
N PRO A 682 1.83 -30.13 49.23
CA PRO A 682 0.63 -30.33 50.04
C PRO A 682 -0.54 -29.33 49.85
N GLU A 683 -0.68 -28.63 48.71
CA GLU A 683 -1.68 -27.54 48.58
C GLU A 683 -2.94 -27.85 47.73
N HIS A 684 -3.11 -29.08 47.23
CA HIS A 684 -4.20 -29.41 46.28
C HIS A 684 -5.55 -29.85 46.88
N CYS A 685 -5.71 -29.92 48.21
CA CYS A 685 -6.97 -30.39 48.81
C CYS A 685 -8.16 -29.41 48.68
N SER A 686 -7.91 -28.12 48.42
CA SER A 686 -8.98 -27.10 48.39
C SER A 686 -9.77 -27.06 47.06
N ILE A 687 -9.22 -27.60 45.98
CA ILE A 687 -9.82 -27.57 44.64
C ILE A 687 -10.84 -28.72 44.46
N LEU A 688 -10.58 -29.87 45.08
CA LEU A 688 -11.46 -31.04 45.02
C LEU A 688 -12.82 -30.80 45.71
N PHE A 689 -12.84 -29.97 46.75
CA PHE A 689 -14.07 -29.62 47.50
C PHE A 689 -14.94 -28.58 46.76
N LEU A 690 -14.35 -27.78 45.87
CA LEU A 690 -15.06 -26.79 45.06
C LEU A 690 -15.71 -27.42 43.82
N LEU A 691 -15.11 -28.48 43.28
CA LEU A 691 -15.65 -29.25 42.14
C LEU A 691 -16.87 -30.11 42.53
N LEU A 692 -16.90 -30.68 43.74
CA LEU A 692 -18.04 -31.46 44.25
C LEU A 692 -19.31 -30.63 44.48
N LYS A 693 -19.19 -29.29 44.63
CA LYS A 693 -20.33 -28.41 44.94
C LYS A 693 -21.13 -27.96 43.71
N ASN A 694 -20.56 -28.06 42.51
CA ASN A 694 -21.19 -27.64 41.24
C ASN A 694 -21.83 -28.79 40.43
N TRP A 695 -21.78 -30.02 40.95
CA TRP A 695 -22.38 -31.20 40.33
C TRP A 695 -23.92 -31.15 40.10
N PRO A 696 -24.76 -30.50 40.94
CA PRO A 696 -26.20 -30.46 40.67
C PRO A 696 -26.59 -29.54 39.50
N PHE A 697 -25.71 -28.64 39.03
CA PHE A 697 -26.00 -27.75 37.89
C PHE A 697 -25.85 -28.46 36.54
N PHE A 698 -24.95 -29.44 36.43
CA PHE A 698 -24.70 -30.17 35.18
C PHE A 698 -25.78 -31.24 34.89
N VAL A 699 -26.34 -31.86 35.94
CA VAL A 699 -27.44 -32.83 35.80
C VAL A 699 -28.73 -32.14 35.29
N CYS A 700 -28.93 -30.87 35.61
CA CYS A 700 -30.10 -30.10 35.16
C CYS A 700 -30.08 -29.80 33.65
N CYS A 701 -28.89 -29.68 33.04
CA CYS A 701 -28.74 -29.37 31.61
C CYS A 701 -29.01 -30.59 30.71
N CYS A 702 -28.59 -31.80 31.14
CA CYS A 702 -28.91 -33.04 30.44
C CYS A 702 -30.42 -33.38 30.50
N CYS A 703 -31.09 -33.10 31.62
CA CYS A 703 -32.55 -33.25 31.71
C CYS A 703 -33.31 -32.29 30.76
N CYS A 704 -32.80 -31.08 30.53
CA CYS A 704 -33.42 -30.14 29.57
C CYS A 704 -33.31 -30.60 28.11
N CYS A 705 -32.20 -31.22 27.71
CA CYS A 705 -32.06 -31.78 26.36
C CYS A 705 -32.96 -33.01 26.14
N CYS A 706 -33.08 -33.89 27.14
CA CYS A 706 -34.01 -35.02 27.05
C CYS A 706 -35.49 -34.58 27.04
N CYS A 707 -35.86 -33.55 27.82
CA CYS A 707 -37.21 -32.99 27.77
C CYS A 707 -37.54 -32.28 26.45
N CYS A 708 -36.58 -31.61 25.80
CA CYS A 708 -36.81 -30.99 24.49
C CYS A 708 -37.00 -32.03 23.39
N LEU A 709 -36.31 -33.18 23.46
CA LEU A 709 -36.49 -34.27 22.50
C LEU A 709 -37.85 -34.98 22.67
N LEU A 710 -38.35 -35.07 23.91
CA LEU A 710 -39.68 -35.61 24.24
C LEU A 710 -40.84 -34.64 23.92
N LEU A 711 -40.55 -33.37 23.64
CA LEU A 711 -41.50 -32.36 23.16
C LEU A 711 -41.52 -32.25 21.63
N LEU A 712 -40.52 -32.82 20.95
CA LEU A 712 -40.36 -32.86 19.50
C LEU A 712 -40.80 -34.21 18.89
N LEU A 713 -40.86 -35.27 19.70
CA LEU A 713 -41.51 -36.56 19.43
C LEU A 713 -42.94 -36.53 19.97
#